data_AF-A0A7J4UPW9-F1
#
_entry.id   AF-A0A7J4UPW9-F1
#
_cell.length_a   1.000
_cell.length_b   1.000
_cell.length_c   1.000
_cell.angle_alpha   90.00
_cell.angle_beta   90.00
_cell.angle_gamma   90.00
#
_symmetry.space_group_name_H-M   'P 1'
#
loop_
_entity.id
_entity.type
_entity.pdbx_description
1 polymer ?
#
loop_
_entity_poly.entity_id
_entity_poly.type
_entity_poly.pdbx_seq_one_letter_code
_entity_poly.pdbx_strand_id
1 'polypeptide(L)'
;DVTYDQPYHFVQDLLSSVGFVAPDIFVDAEIIEELASRDEDRVYDERLHEIKNVIYQNIYNNLVYIYKSKGTEKAFRNLIRCFGVDDELIRLNLYADNETLKIENNVRYTAYRKHFADFSLTDSHEATVYQYYDATDPDTLSMIPATVNDEQDYLSFTVEAEVIFPKKLERDHPNYRTQDFDEASIFGMHEANAADQTDLAWTAIDAGNFQVYSVIVDDIDQEFNDAKFVLRSDGGFSAGIIELESPVYKDVYDNEKWNFAVRLVPNKPDLVDMVEGSDEESFGNPVDYTLEFYGVSTTLDVIEHEFKVTQNVDNAFGAAAMNAAKRLFIGTHREDFTGDVLMKSDMKISSVRFWTDYLDDDTITEHAKDASSFGRLDPYRNAYHTSDSVSPFNVPQIKTLALHWTLESVSNSDAAGRFVVDDFASGSLDLVASERYDWLGEIIDRQYPGRGDFFPASDSQVVDSEYVFTAKKQLPENLLNSDTVNILERDDDIFTRDSRPIKHFWAIEKSMAQTVSEEMIRMFSAINGFNNLIGEPANRYRMEYKELGKLRQIFFEHVENTPSIEKYVAFYKWLDSSINTMLQQLVPATAHFSEELRTMVESHVLERNKYWTKFPTMEFKQEPPEGNIRGIREMVYNWKLGRARNSVDETMNCLWWAERGERTPDVLETIRQRKVRDI
;
A
#
# COMPACT_ATOMS: atom_id res chain seq x y z
N ASP A 1 -37.85 4.58 14.57
CA ASP A 1 -37.92 3.56 15.64
C ASP A 1 -37.96 2.15 15.06
N VAL A 2 -36.80 1.63 14.68
CA VAL A 2 -36.63 0.20 14.44
C VAL A 2 -36.48 -0.41 15.82
N THR A 3 -37.51 -1.08 16.31
CA THR A 3 -37.40 -1.90 17.52
C THR A 3 -36.37 -2.98 17.27
N TYR A 4 -35.20 -2.89 17.90
CA TYR A 4 -34.27 -4.01 17.98
C TYR A 4 -35.01 -5.17 18.64
N ASP A 5 -35.32 -6.20 17.85
CA ASP A 5 -35.96 -7.41 18.32
C ASP A 5 -35.03 -8.01 19.37
N GLN A 6 -35.51 -8.18 20.61
CA GLN A 6 -34.66 -8.67 21.70
C GLN A 6 -34.10 -10.05 21.30
N PRO A 7 -32.79 -10.28 21.47
CA PRO A 7 -32.16 -11.52 21.01
C PRO A 7 -32.73 -12.71 21.79
N TYR A 8 -32.93 -13.84 21.10
CA TYR A 8 -33.56 -15.02 21.69
C TYR A 8 -32.75 -15.53 22.90
N HIS A 9 -33.44 -15.89 23.98
CA HIS A 9 -32.81 -16.27 25.26
C HIS A 9 -32.18 -17.68 25.30
N PHE A 10 -32.20 -18.45 24.19
CA PHE A 10 -31.74 -19.86 24.14
C PHE A 10 -30.91 -20.19 22.89
N VAL A 11 -30.21 -19.20 22.31
CA VAL A 11 -29.47 -19.43 21.05
C VAL A 11 -28.27 -20.36 21.25
N GLN A 12 -27.66 -20.37 22.43
CA GLN A 12 -26.56 -21.30 22.76
C GLN A 12 -26.99 -22.77 22.62
N ASP A 13 -28.17 -23.12 23.14
CA ASP A 13 -28.73 -24.47 23.00
C ASP A 13 -29.03 -24.79 21.54
N LEU A 14 -29.52 -23.81 20.77
CA LEU A 14 -29.75 -23.97 19.32
C LEU A 14 -28.44 -24.26 18.57
N LEU A 15 -27.36 -23.54 18.86
CA LEU A 15 -26.04 -23.81 18.27
C LEU A 15 -25.56 -25.23 18.59
N SER A 16 -25.70 -25.64 19.85
CA SER A 16 -25.32 -26.99 20.28
C SER A 16 -26.14 -28.08 19.57
N SER A 17 -27.43 -27.82 19.32
CA SER A 17 -28.33 -28.76 18.62
C SER A 17 -27.93 -28.99 17.16
N VAL A 18 -27.29 -28.00 16.54
CA VAL A 18 -26.79 -28.07 15.15
C VAL A 18 -25.36 -28.62 15.10
N GLY A 19 -24.76 -28.94 16.26
CA GLY A 19 -23.44 -29.56 16.37
C GLY A 19 -22.28 -28.56 16.48
N PHE A 20 -22.56 -27.29 16.80
CA PHE A 20 -21.55 -26.29 17.09
C PHE A 20 -21.44 -26.11 18.62
N VAL A 21 -20.31 -26.50 19.20
CA VAL A 21 -20.12 -26.41 20.65
C VAL A 21 -19.70 -24.98 20.99
N ALA A 22 -20.65 -24.17 21.45
CA ALA A 22 -20.38 -22.80 21.88
C ALA A 22 -20.14 -22.76 23.40
N PRO A 23 -18.90 -22.54 23.88
CA PRO A 23 -18.68 -22.25 25.29
C PRO A 23 -19.33 -20.93 25.71
N ASP A 24 -19.49 -20.73 27.02
CA ASP A 24 -19.89 -19.43 27.55
C ASP A 24 -18.87 -18.37 27.13
N ILE A 25 -19.35 -17.28 26.53
CA ILE A 25 -18.54 -16.14 26.12
C ILE A 25 -18.34 -15.22 27.34
N PHE A 26 -17.19 -14.52 27.43
CA PHE A 26 -16.82 -13.58 28.51
C PHE A 26 -16.71 -14.21 29.91
N VAL A 27 -16.12 -15.41 30.02
CA VAL A 27 -15.89 -16.07 31.34
C VAL A 27 -14.92 -15.27 32.23
N ASP A 28 -14.08 -14.43 31.62
CA ASP A 28 -13.04 -13.64 32.28
C ASP A 28 -13.49 -12.23 32.71
N ALA A 29 -14.77 -11.88 32.51
CA ALA A 29 -15.35 -10.61 33.00
C ALA A 29 -15.42 -10.62 34.53
N GLU A 30 -15.10 -9.49 35.18
CA GLU A 30 -15.23 -9.43 36.64
C GLU A 30 -16.70 -9.53 37.04
N ILE A 31 -16.99 -10.16 38.19
CA ILE A 31 -18.36 -10.32 38.71
C ILE A 31 -19.07 -8.96 38.84
N ILE A 32 -18.32 -7.88 39.05
CA ILE A 32 -18.86 -6.51 39.12
C ILE A 32 -19.29 -6.01 37.74
N GLU A 33 -18.51 -6.28 36.69
CA GLU A 33 -18.82 -5.88 35.31
C GLU A 33 -20.07 -6.60 34.77
N GLU A 34 -20.20 -7.90 35.06
CA GLU A 34 -21.35 -8.71 34.64
C GLU A 34 -22.67 -8.30 35.34
N LEU A 35 -22.59 -7.85 36.59
CA LEU A 35 -23.75 -7.59 37.44
C LEU A 35 -24.13 -6.10 37.51
N ALA A 36 -23.16 -5.19 37.38
CA ALA A 36 -23.37 -3.74 37.46
C ALA A 36 -23.36 -3.03 36.09
N SER A 37 -23.07 -3.77 35.00
CA SER A 37 -22.91 -3.22 33.64
C SER A 37 -22.01 -1.97 33.60
N ARG A 38 -20.96 -1.99 34.43
CA ARG A 38 -20.03 -0.89 34.68
C ARG A 38 -18.65 -1.45 35.01
N ASP A 39 -17.64 -0.79 34.46
CA ASP A 39 -16.24 -0.89 34.87
C ASP A 39 -15.94 0.23 35.90
N GLU A 40 -14.76 0.23 36.54
CA GLU A 40 -14.33 1.32 37.44
C GLU A 40 -14.34 2.69 36.74
N ASP A 41 -14.09 2.72 35.42
CA ASP A 41 -13.97 3.95 34.62
C ASP A 41 -15.14 4.19 33.64
N ARG A 42 -15.98 3.19 33.32
CA ARG A 42 -16.95 3.26 32.20
C ARG A 42 -18.31 2.64 32.52
N VAL A 43 -19.37 3.18 31.91
CA VAL A 43 -20.74 2.62 31.97
C VAL A 43 -21.06 1.97 30.63
N TYR A 44 -21.53 0.72 30.65
CA TYR A 44 -21.96 0.05 29.43
C TYR A 44 -23.40 0.42 29.09
N ASP A 45 -23.69 0.66 27.81
CA ASP A 45 -25.04 0.99 27.32
C ASP A 45 -25.96 -0.24 27.28
N GLU A 46 -25.39 -1.42 27.01
CA GLU A 46 -26.11 -2.69 26.91
C GLU A 46 -25.61 -3.70 27.95
N ARG A 47 -26.47 -4.67 28.30
CA ARG A 47 -26.10 -5.74 29.22
C ARG A 47 -25.21 -6.75 28.50
N LEU A 48 -24.14 -7.20 29.15
CA LEU A 48 -23.24 -8.24 28.62
C LEU A 48 -23.99 -9.50 28.15
N HIS A 49 -25.05 -9.90 28.84
CA HIS A 49 -25.90 -11.03 28.44
C HIS A 49 -26.63 -10.81 27.09
N GLU A 50 -27.06 -9.59 26.80
CA GLU A 50 -27.70 -9.26 25.52
C GLU A 50 -26.68 -9.36 24.37
N ILE A 51 -25.47 -8.83 24.59
CA ILE A 51 -24.34 -8.93 23.66
C ILE A 51 -23.97 -10.40 23.39
N LYS A 52 -23.90 -11.25 24.43
CA LYS A 52 -23.65 -12.70 24.27
C LYS A 52 -24.67 -13.34 23.32
N ASN A 53 -25.97 -13.05 23.51
CA ASN A 53 -27.02 -13.63 22.68
C ASN A 53 -26.99 -13.10 21.23
N VAL A 54 -26.64 -11.83 21.03
CA VAL A 54 -26.42 -11.26 19.69
C VAL A 54 -25.28 -12.00 18.98
N ILE A 55 -24.15 -12.24 19.64
CA ILE A 55 -23.02 -12.98 19.07
C ILE A 55 -23.45 -14.41 18.71
N TYR A 56 -24.12 -15.13 19.61
CA TYR A 56 -24.61 -16.48 19.33
C TYR A 56 -25.60 -16.51 18.16
N GLN A 57 -26.48 -15.51 18.04
CA GLN A 57 -27.42 -15.39 16.93
C GLN A 57 -26.71 -15.13 15.60
N ASN A 58 -25.69 -14.26 15.60
CA ASN A 58 -24.86 -14.01 14.42
C ASN A 58 -24.13 -15.27 13.96
N ILE A 59 -23.56 -16.04 14.89
CA ILE A 59 -22.92 -17.32 14.59
C ILE A 59 -23.94 -18.31 14.02
N TYR A 60 -25.13 -18.42 14.63
CA TYR A 60 -26.16 -19.35 14.19
C TYR A 60 -26.63 -19.04 12.76
N ASN A 61 -26.88 -17.77 12.46
CA ASN A 61 -27.30 -17.31 11.14
C ASN A 61 -26.25 -17.61 10.06
N ASN A 62 -24.95 -17.49 10.39
CA ASN A 62 -23.85 -17.72 9.46
C ASN A 62 -23.27 -19.15 9.50
N LEU A 63 -23.78 -20.02 10.36
CA LEU A 63 -23.19 -21.35 10.63
C LEU A 63 -23.11 -22.22 9.38
N VAL A 64 -24.12 -22.17 8.51
CA VAL A 64 -24.15 -22.93 7.25
C VAL A 64 -22.97 -22.54 6.35
N TYR A 65 -22.66 -21.25 6.27
CA TYR A 65 -21.54 -20.76 5.47
C TYR A 65 -20.20 -21.18 6.11
N ILE A 66 -20.09 -21.05 7.44
CA ILE A 66 -18.90 -21.45 8.20
C ILE A 66 -18.60 -22.94 7.99
N TYR A 67 -19.61 -23.82 8.05
CA TYR A 67 -19.41 -25.25 7.82
C TYR A 67 -19.08 -25.61 6.37
N LYS A 68 -19.67 -24.92 5.38
CA LYS A 68 -19.31 -25.13 3.97
C LYS A 68 -17.85 -24.76 3.66
N SER A 69 -17.33 -23.76 4.36
CA SER A 69 -15.96 -23.26 4.19
C SER A 69 -14.97 -23.82 5.24
N LYS A 70 -15.39 -24.79 6.06
CA LYS A 70 -14.59 -25.32 7.17
C LYS A 70 -13.19 -25.74 6.72
N GLY A 71 -12.19 -25.35 7.51
CA GLY A 71 -10.79 -25.61 7.22
C GLY A 71 -10.11 -24.63 6.25
N THR A 72 -10.83 -23.62 5.74
CA THR A 72 -10.27 -22.53 4.94
C THR A 72 -10.25 -21.22 5.75
N GLU A 73 -9.40 -20.27 5.34
CA GLU A 73 -9.35 -18.92 5.92
C GLU A 73 -10.74 -18.26 5.99
N LYS A 74 -11.60 -18.50 4.98
CA LYS A 74 -12.96 -17.97 4.92
C LYS A 74 -13.81 -18.39 6.12
N ALA A 75 -13.67 -19.62 6.63
CA ALA A 75 -14.41 -20.06 7.81
C ALA A 75 -13.95 -19.34 9.07
N PHE A 76 -12.62 -19.21 9.26
CA PHE A 76 -12.04 -18.49 10.39
C PHE A 76 -12.45 -17.00 10.37
N ARG A 77 -12.31 -16.34 9.22
CA ARG A 77 -12.68 -14.94 9.03
C ARG A 77 -14.15 -14.68 9.34
N ASN A 78 -15.06 -15.53 8.83
CA ASN A 78 -16.50 -15.35 9.09
C ASN A 78 -16.85 -15.59 10.55
N LEU A 79 -16.21 -16.55 11.23
CA LEU A 79 -16.42 -16.75 12.66
C LEU A 79 -15.97 -15.52 13.45
N ILE A 80 -14.77 -14.98 13.19
CA ILE A 80 -14.25 -13.77 13.86
C ILE A 80 -15.17 -12.57 13.63
N ARG A 81 -15.67 -12.38 12.40
CA ARG A 81 -16.64 -11.31 12.08
C ARG A 81 -17.97 -11.47 12.83
N CYS A 82 -18.42 -12.69 13.15
CA CYS A 82 -19.62 -12.89 13.96
C CYS A 82 -19.45 -12.39 15.42
N PHE A 83 -18.21 -12.30 15.90
CA PHE A 83 -17.88 -11.67 17.20
C PHE A 83 -17.84 -10.15 17.14
N GLY A 84 -18.02 -9.54 15.96
CA GLY A 84 -17.89 -8.09 15.77
C GLY A 84 -16.44 -7.60 15.80
N VAL A 85 -15.48 -8.52 15.67
CA VAL A 85 -14.05 -8.22 15.61
C VAL A 85 -13.61 -8.30 14.15
N ASP A 86 -12.74 -7.37 13.73
CA ASP A 86 -12.18 -7.39 12.39
C ASP A 86 -10.96 -8.33 12.28
N ASP A 87 -10.69 -8.80 11.06
CA ASP A 87 -9.53 -9.63 10.75
C ASP A 87 -8.19 -8.88 10.92
N GLU A 88 -8.22 -7.55 11.04
CA GLU A 88 -7.04 -6.76 11.32
C GLU A 88 -6.48 -7.00 12.72
N LEU A 89 -7.33 -7.41 13.69
CA LEU A 89 -6.92 -7.68 15.06
C LEU A 89 -6.44 -9.12 15.28
N ILE A 90 -7.26 -10.08 14.86
CA ILE A 90 -7.00 -11.51 15.03
C ILE A 90 -6.66 -12.08 13.67
N ARG A 91 -5.40 -12.43 13.49
CA ARG A 91 -4.88 -12.82 12.18
C ARG A 91 -4.52 -14.29 12.14
N LEU A 92 -4.80 -14.90 11.00
CA LEU A 92 -4.31 -16.22 10.65
C LEU A 92 -2.94 -16.03 9.96
N ASN A 93 -1.87 -16.41 10.63
CA ASN A 93 -0.52 -16.34 10.10
C ASN A 93 -0.07 -17.74 9.64
N LEU A 94 0.60 -17.78 8.49
CA LEU A 94 1.18 -18.98 7.91
C LEU A 94 2.70 -18.86 7.88
N TYR A 95 3.39 -19.80 8.52
CA TYR A 95 4.84 -19.86 8.58
C TYR A 95 5.37 -21.13 7.90
N ALA A 96 6.51 -21.04 7.23
CA ALA A 96 7.21 -22.22 6.71
C ALA A 96 8.20 -22.76 7.74
N ASP A 97 8.23 -24.07 7.92
CA ASP A 97 9.15 -24.73 8.83
C ASP A 97 10.51 -24.96 8.16
N ASN A 98 11.51 -24.15 8.55
CA ASN A 98 12.92 -24.28 8.18
C ASN A 98 13.20 -24.33 6.66
N GLU A 99 12.48 -23.52 5.88
CA GLU A 99 12.66 -23.40 4.44
C GLU A 99 12.99 -21.97 4.02
N THR A 100 13.68 -21.84 2.88
CA THR A 100 14.00 -20.53 2.30
C THR A 100 12.85 -20.03 1.44
N LEU A 101 12.31 -18.87 1.77
CA LEU A 101 11.25 -18.23 1.01
C LEU A 101 11.82 -17.17 0.07
N LYS A 102 11.26 -17.09 -1.15
CA LYS A 102 11.37 -15.92 -2.00
C LYS A 102 10.25 -14.94 -1.63
N ILE A 103 10.62 -13.71 -1.26
CA ILE A 103 9.66 -12.63 -1.01
C ILE A 103 9.06 -12.22 -2.36
N GLU A 104 7.76 -12.38 -2.51
CA GLU A 104 6.98 -11.98 -3.69
C GLU A 104 5.96 -10.89 -3.31
N ASN A 105 5.41 -10.20 -4.30
CA ASN A 105 4.39 -9.18 -4.06
C ASN A 105 3.03 -9.86 -3.80
N ASN A 106 2.86 -10.37 -2.58
CA ASN A 106 1.61 -10.99 -2.18
C ASN A 106 0.62 -9.93 -1.70
N VAL A 107 -0.61 -10.02 -2.20
CA VAL A 107 -1.70 -9.12 -1.83
C VAL A 107 -2.84 -9.88 -1.15
N ARG A 108 -3.56 -9.17 -0.28
CA ARG A 108 -4.74 -9.64 0.43
C ARG A 108 -5.93 -8.79 0.00
N TYR A 109 -6.96 -9.43 -0.53
CA TYR A 109 -8.20 -8.75 -0.88
C TYR A 109 -9.03 -8.44 0.36
N THR A 110 -9.27 -7.15 0.59
CA THR A 110 -10.12 -6.64 1.67
C THR A 110 -10.94 -5.45 1.20
N ALA A 111 -11.95 -5.07 1.98
CA ALA A 111 -12.66 -3.81 1.80
C ALA A 111 -12.11 -2.81 2.83
N TYR A 112 -11.54 -1.71 2.35
CA TYR A 112 -11.01 -0.65 3.19
C TYR A 112 -12.04 0.46 3.30
N ARG A 113 -12.37 0.88 4.52
CA ARG A 113 -13.26 2.01 4.75
C ARG A 113 -12.47 3.29 4.52
N LYS A 114 -12.92 4.13 3.60
CA LYS A 114 -12.31 5.43 3.32
C LYS A 114 -13.37 6.53 3.33
N HIS A 115 -12.95 7.72 3.71
CA HIS A 115 -13.79 8.90 3.74
C HIS A 115 -13.65 9.69 2.43
N PHE A 116 -14.79 10.11 1.88
CA PHE A 116 -14.89 10.86 0.63
C PHE A 116 -15.66 12.15 0.86
N ALA A 117 -15.12 13.27 0.36
CA ALA A 117 -15.87 14.52 0.26
C ALA A 117 -16.93 14.32 -0.82
N ASP A 118 -18.19 14.46 -0.43
CA ASP A 118 -19.30 14.22 -1.33
C ASP A 118 -19.70 15.53 -2.02
N PHE A 119 -19.37 15.64 -3.31
CA PHE A 119 -19.86 16.73 -4.15
C PHE A 119 -21.11 16.32 -4.93
N SER A 120 -21.56 15.06 -4.87
CA SER A 120 -22.65 14.53 -5.71
C SER A 120 -24.05 15.04 -5.35
N LEU A 121 -24.23 15.58 -4.15
CA LEU A 121 -25.51 16.12 -3.71
C LEU A 121 -25.80 17.45 -4.42
N THR A 122 -27.08 17.70 -4.73
CA THR A 122 -27.50 18.93 -5.43
C THR A 122 -27.11 20.20 -4.68
N ASP A 123 -27.12 20.15 -3.34
CA ASP A 123 -26.72 21.27 -2.49
C ASP A 123 -25.19 21.40 -2.33
N SER A 124 -24.41 20.39 -2.73
CA SER A 124 -22.94 20.37 -2.67
C SER A 124 -22.25 20.54 -4.03
N HIS A 125 -23.00 20.63 -5.14
CA HIS A 125 -22.45 20.80 -6.50
C HIS A 125 -21.60 22.07 -6.69
N GLU A 126 -21.71 23.04 -5.77
CA GLU A 126 -20.98 24.30 -5.77
C GLU A 126 -19.92 24.39 -4.65
N ALA A 127 -19.76 23.30 -3.88
CA ALA A 127 -18.81 23.19 -2.80
C ALA A 127 -17.39 22.93 -3.31
N THR A 128 -16.39 23.43 -2.58
CA THR A 128 -14.98 23.30 -2.95
C THR A 128 -14.14 23.14 -1.69
N VAL A 129 -13.02 22.43 -1.81
CA VAL A 129 -12.02 22.31 -0.75
C VAL A 129 -10.70 22.79 -1.33
N TYR A 130 -10.04 23.74 -0.67
CA TYR A 130 -8.80 24.37 -1.13
C TYR A 130 -7.81 24.55 0.02
N GLN A 131 -6.52 24.75 -0.27
CA GLN A 131 -5.53 24.95 0.81
C GLN A 131 -5.79 26.26 1.55
N TYR A 132 -5.79 26.19 2.87
CA TYR A 132 -5.99 27.35 3.74
C TYR A 132 -5.25 27.13 5.05
N TYR A 133 -4.58 28.17 5.54
CA TYR A 133 -3.80 28.05 6.78
C TYR A 133 -4.71 27.96 8.01
N ASP A 134 -4.26 27.25 9.04
CA ASP A 134 -4.91 27.25 10.34
C ASP A 134 -4.27 28.33 11.21
N ALA A 135 -5.05 29.35 11.60
CA ALA A 135 -4.55 30.44 12.44
C ALA A 135 -4.14 29.99 13.86
N THR A 136 -4.55 28.81 14.30
CA THR A 136 -4.19 28.26 15.61
C THR A 136 -2.84 27.55 15.63
N ASP A 137 -2.35 27.12 14.47
CA ASP A 137 -1.10 26.38 14.33
C ASP A 137 -0.09 27.13 13.45
N PRO A 138 1.04 27.61 14.02
CA PRO A 138 2.08 28.30 13.26
C PRO A 138 2.82 27.40 12.26
N ASP A 139 2.70 26.07 12.35
CA ASP A 139 3.35 25.13 11.43
C ASP A 139 2.68 25.08 10.05
N THR A 140 1.49 25.65 9.92
CA THR A 140 0.65 25.56 8.72
C THR A 140 0.90 26.70 7.71
N LEU A 141 0.75 26.40 6.42
CA LEU A 141 0.73 27.36 5.32
C LEU A 141 -0.49 27.15 4.42
N SER A 142 -0.95 28.26 3.82
CA SER A 142 -2.11 28.26 2.91
C SER A 142 -1.78 27.88 1.45
N MET A 143 -0.50 27.73 1.11
CA MET A 143 -0.03 27.54 -0.26
C MET A 143 1.35 26.90 -0.24
N ILE A 144 1.67 26.14 -1.28
CA ILE A 144 3.04 25.65 -1.51
C ILE A 144 3.89 26.84 -1.97
N PRO A 145 4.98 27.19 -1.26
CA PRO A 145 5.70 28.42 -1.50
C PRO A 145 6.51 28.37 -2.81
N ALA A 146 6.66 29.55 -3.41
CA ALA A 146 7.61 29.81 -4.48
C ALA A 146 9.05 29.83 -3.93
N THR A 147 10.04 29.50 -4.78
CA THR A 147 11.47 29.62 -4.46
C THR A 147 12.07 30.90 -5.04
N VAL A 148 13.13 31.41 -4.40
CA VAL A 148 13.61 32.78 -4.62
C VAL A 148 14.76 32.87 -5.65
N ASN A 149 15.29 31.75 -6.17
CA ASN A 149 16.41 31.73 -7.12
C ASN A 149 16.27 30.69 -8.24
N ASP A 150 15.05 30.41 -8.71
CA ASP A 150 14.79 29.42 -9.77
C ASP A 150 15.28 27.99 -9.41
N GLU A 151 15.38 27.69 -8.11
CA GLU A 151 15.94 26.43 -7.60
C GLU A 151 15.07 25.20 -7.92
N GLN A 152 13.79 25.40 -8.30
CA GLN A 152 12.86 24.33 -8.69
C GLN A 152 12.87 24.02 -10.19
N ASP A 153 13.59 24.79 -11.03
CA ASP A 153 13.58 24.62 -12.48
C ASP A 153 13.92 23.18 -12.90
N TYR A 154 14.81 22.53 -12.18
CA TYR A 154 15.28 21.18 -12.52
C TYR A 154 14.54 20.07 -11.79
N LEU A 155 13.52 20.41 -11.00
CA LEU A 155 12.66 19.44 -10.33
C LEU A 155 11.47 19.06 -11.19
N SER A 156 10.78 18.01 -10.77
CA SER A 156 9.49 17.60 -11.33
C SER A 156 8.45 17.68 -10.22
N PHE A 157 7.18 17.83 -10.55
CA PHE A 157 6.11 17.60 -9.57
C PHE A 157 5.10 16.61 -10.11
N THR A 158 4.41 15.94 -9.17
CA THR A 158 3.25 15.10 -9.47
C THR A 158 2.10 15.43 -8.52
N VAL A 159 0.93 15.72 -9.08
CA VAL A 159 -0.33 15.82 -8.33
C VAL A 159 -1.13 14.55 -8.57
N GLU A 160 -1.47 13.82 -7.50
CA GLU A 160 -2.30 12.60 -7.56
C GLU A 160 -3.65 12.86 -6.86
N ALA A 161 -4.75 12.37 -7.43
CA ALA A 161 -6.09 12.43 -6.85
C ALA A 161 -6.83 11.10 -6.98
N GLU A 162 -7.51 10.67 -5.92
CA GLU A 162 -8.39 9.49 -5.92
C GLU A 162 -9.86 9.92 -5.87
N VAL A 163 -10.64 9.45 -6.84
CA VAL A 163 -12.01 9.89 -7.12
C VAL A 163 -12.91 8.68 -7.37
N ILE A 164 -14.15 8.73 -6.89
CA ILE A 164 -15.23 7.81 -7.25
C ILE A 164 -16.30 8.59 -7.99
N PHE A 165 -16.72 8.06 -9.13
CA PHE A 165 -17.84 8.59 -9.89
C PHE A 165 -19.13 7.91 -9.43
N PRO A 166 -20.02 8.62 -8.71
CA PRO A 166 -21.19 8.00 -8.10
C PRO A 166 -22.18 7.51 -9.16
N LYS A 167 -22.88 6.41 -8.83
CA LYS A 167 -23.87 5.84 -9.73
C LYS A 167 -24.98 6.84 -10.06
N LYS A 168 -25.13 7.17 -11.35
CA LYS A 168 -26.27 7.94 -11.84
C LYS A 168 -27.48 7.02 -12.00
N LEU A 169 -28.57 7.37 -11.35
CA LEU A 169 -29.80 6.58 -11.39
C LEU A 169 -30.54 6.84 -12.71
N GLU A 170 -31.31 5.86 -13.17
CA GLU A 170 -32.18 6.03 -14.34
C GLU A 170 -33.32 7.01 -14.04
N ARG A 171 -33.81 7.70 -15.08
CA ARG A 171 -34.87 8.71 -15.00
C ARG A 171 -36.17 8.20 -14.35
N ASP A 172 -36.46 6.92 -14.52
CA ASP A 172 -37.66 6.27 -13.97
C ASP A 172 -37.54 5.95 -12.48
N HIS A 173 -36.33 6.06 -11.90
CA HIS A 173 -36.12 5.79 -10.49
C HIS A 173 -36.66 6.94 -9.61
N PRO A 174 -37.36 6.66 -8.49
CA PRO A 174 -37.94 7.71 -7.63
C PRO A 174 -36.94 8.72 -7.06
N ASN A 175 -35.67 8.29 -6.91
CA ASN A 175 -34.56 9.09 -6.40
C ASN A 175 -33.70 9.69 -7.53
N TYR A 176 -34.16 9.66 -8.78
CA TYR A 176 -33.47 10.32 -9.89
C TYR A 176 -33.31 11.81 -9.61
N ARG A 177 -32.10 12.32 -9.83
CA ARG A 177 -31.78 13.74 -9.73
C ARG A 177 -31.38 14.23 -11.11
N THR A 178 -31.95 15.35 -11.54
CA THR A 178 -31.55 16.02 -12.78
C THR A 178 -30.24 16.75 -12.55
N GLN A 179 -29.27 16.51 -13.43
CA GLN A 179 -28.02 17.26 -13.50
C GLN A 179 -28.13 18.24 -14.67
N ASP A 180 -27.76 19.50 -14.42
CA ASP A 180 -27.91 20.60 -15.38
C ASP A 180 -26.58 20.97 -16.07
N PHE A 181 -25.52 20.17 -15.90
CA PHE A 181 -24.18 20.42 -16.43
C PHE A 181 -23.53 19.15 -16.99
N ASP A 182 -22.80 19.31 -18.08
CA ASP A 182 -22.12 18.21 -18.80
C ASP A 182 -20.62 18.09 -18.46
N GLU A 183 -20.06 19.12 -17.82
CA GLU A 183 -18.66 19.20 -17.41
C GLU A 183 -18.56 19.27 -15.88
N ALA A 184 -17.80 18.36 -15.27
CA ALA A 184 -17.64 18.28 -13.82
C ALA A 184 -16.16 18.37 -13.39
N SER A 185 -15.83 19.34 -12.54
CA SER A 185 -14.46 19.56 -12.05
C SER A 185 -14.06 18.52 -11.00
N ILE A 186 -12.84 18.01 -11.12
CA ILE A 186 -12.25 17.03 -10.21
C ILE A 186 -11.30 17.74 -9.23
N PHE A 187 -10.19 18.23 -9.74
CA PHE A 187 -9.16 18.93 -8.98
C PHE A 187 -8.36 19.84 -9.90
N GLY A 188 -7.62 20.76 -9.31
CA GLY A 188 -6.73 21.64 -10.05
C GLY A 188 -5.81 22.42 -9.13
N MET A 189 -5.02 23.29 -9.74
CA MET A 189 -4.23 24.27 -9.01
C MET A 189 -4.23 25.62 -9.73
N HIS A 190 -4.04 26.68 -8.95
CA HIS A 190 -3.79 28.03 -9.41
C HIS A 190 -2.63 28.65 -8.63
N GLU A 191 -2.02 29.67 -9.21
CA GLU A 191 -1.00 30.47 -8.55
C GLU A 191 -1.63 31.42 -7.52
N ALA A 192 -1.14 31.33 -6.28
CA ALA A 192 -1.58 32.15 -5.16
C ALA A 192 -0.64 33.33 -4.94
N ASN A 193 -1.20 34.45 -4.49
CA ASN A 193 -0.41 35.62 -4.11
C ASN A 193 0.38 35.35 -2.81
N ALA A 194 1.69 35.13 -2.93
CA ALA A 194 2.57 34.80 -1.80
C ALA A 194 2.74 35.91 -0.74
N ALA A 195 2.18 37.11 -0.95
CA ALA A 195 2.31 38.23 -0.03
C ALA A 195 1.47 38.11 1.25
N ASP A 196 0.34 37.38 1.21
CA ASP A 196 -0.59 37.22 2.35
C ASP A 196 -1.24 35.84 2.33
N GLN A 197 -1.17 35.11 3.45
CA GLN A 197 -1.75 33.76 3.58
C GLN A 197 -3.29 33.77 3.56
N THR A 198 -3.91 34.92 3.84
CA THR A 198 -5.37 35.09 3.80
C THR A 198 -5.89 35.47 2.41
N ASP A 199 -5.01 35.85 1.49
CA ASP A 199 -5.39 36.27 0.14
C ASP A 199 -5.72 35.05 -0.72
N LEU A 200 -6.96 35.01 -1.18
CA LEU A 200 -7.50 33.96 -2.05
C LEU A 200 -7.48 34.37 -3.52
N ALA A 201 -7.08 35.60 -3.83
CA ALA A 201 -6.98 36.07 -5.20
C ALA A 201 -5.90 35.34 -5.98
N TRP A 202 -6.22 35.00 -7.23
CA TRP A 202 -5.25 34.50 -8.19
C TRP A 202 -4.30 35.62 -8.63
N THR A 203 -3.08 35.24 -8.98
CA THR A 203 -2.14 36.18 -9.58
C THR A 203 -2.61 36.56 -10.99
N ALA A 204 -2.28 37.79 -11.43
CA ALA A 204 -2.64 38.26 -12.76
C ALA A 204 -1.95 37.47 -13.89
N ILE A 205 -0.81 36.84 -13.58
CA ILE A 205 -0.13 35.86 -14.43
C ILE A 205 -0.16 34.57 -13.62
N ASP A 206 -0.96 33.62 -14.07
CA ASP A 206 -1.21 32.36 -13.38
C ASP A 206 -0.40 31.24 -14.07
N ALA A 207 0.91 31.25 -13.85
CA ALA A 207 1.86 30.40 -14.57
C ALA A 207 1.73 28.92 -14.16
N GLY A 208 1.28 28.68 -12.93
CA GLY A 208 1.20 27.34 -12.33
C GLY A 208 -0.11 26.59 -12.57
N ASN A 209 -1.05 27.09 -13.38
CA ASN A 209 -2.42 26.57 -13.38
C ASN A 209 -2.66 25.29 -14.19
N PHE A 210 -3.55 24.46 -13.64
CA PHE A 210 -4.24 23.44 -14.40
C PHE A 210 -5.54 23.04 -13.72
N GLN A 211 -6.48 22.51 -14.51
CA GLN A 211 -7.74 21.97 -14.04
C GLN A 211 -7.99 20.63 -14.73
N VAL A 212 -8.37 19.63 -13.95
CA VAL A 212 -8.85 18.34 -14.45
C VAL A 212 -10.36 18.30 -14.25
N TYR A 213 -11.08 17.99 -15.32
CA TYR A 213 -12.53 17.81 -15.30
C TYR A 213 -12.94 16.59 -16.12
N SER A 214 -14.06 15.99 -15.76
CA SER A 214 -14.74 15.01 -16.60
C SER A 214 -15.75 15.73 -17.52
N VAL A 215 -15.90 15.22 -18.74
CA VAL A 215 -16.92 15.65 -19.69
C VAL A 215 -17.80 14.44 -19.97
N ILE A 216 -19.07 14.57 -19.68
CA ILE A 216 -20.08 13.55 -19.97
C ILE A 216 -20.34 13.58 -21.47
N VAL A 217 -20.20 12.44 -22.13
CA VAL A 217 -20.44 12.35 -23.57
C VAL A 217 -21.86 11.85 -23.78
N ASP A 218 -22.76 12.77 -24.13
CA ASP A 218 -24.17 12.47 -24.40
C ASP A 218 -24.32 11.69 -25.71
N ASP A 219 -24.94 10.51 -25.66
CA ASP A 219 -25.55 9.88 -26.83
C ASP A 219 -27.06 10.07 -26.76
N ILE A 220 -27.65 10.44 -27.89
CA ILE A 220 -29.01 10.98 -28.10
C ILE A 220 -30.14 10.09 -27.51
N ASP A 221 -29.84 8.87 -27.07
CA ASP A 221 -30.78 7.82 -26.69
C ASP A 221 -30.62 7.24 -25.26
N GLN A 222 -30.17 8.03 -24.28
CA GLN A 222 -30.23 7.75 -22.83
C GLN A 222 -29.13 6.83 -22.27
N GLU A 223 -28.33 7.39 -21.37
CA GLU A 223 -27.71 6.83 -20.14
C GLU A 223 -26.46 7.69 -19.85
N PHE A 224 -26.51 8.56 -18.82
CA PHE A 224 -25.46 9.52 -18.47
C PHE A 224 -24.23 8.84 -17.82
N ASN A 225 -23.70 7.80 -18.45
CA ASN A 225 -22.72 6.93 -17.83
C ASN A 225 -21.33 7.07 -18.46
N ASP A 226 -21.26 7.48 -19.73
CA ASP A 226 -20.01 7.59 -20.48
C ASP A 226 -19.33 8.94 -20.20
N ALA A 227 -18.02 8.91 -19.93
CA ALA A 227 -17.25 10.11 -19.65
C ALA A 227 -15.87 10.08 -20.32
N LYS A 228 -15.38 11.27 -20.67
CA LYS A 228 -13.97 11.51 -21.01
C LYS A 228 -13.33 12.42 -19.96
N PHE A 229 -12.02 12.32 -19.79
CA PHE A 229 -11.25 13.15 -18.86
C PHE A 229 -10.42 14.16 -19.62
N VAL A 230 -10.41 15.40 -19.14
CA VAL A 230 -9.73 16.50 -19.80
C VAL A 230 -8.88 17.23 -18.78
N LEU A 231 -7.60 17.42 -19.13
CA LEU A 231 -6.69 18.33 -18.44
C LEU A 231 -6.62 19.62 -19.26
N ARG A 232 -6.97 20.74 -18.64
CA ARG A 232 -6.89 22.07 -19.23
C ARG A 232 -5.94 22.96 -18.44
N SER A 233 -5.21 23.82 -19.14
CA SER A 233 -4.38 24.88 -18.57
C SER A 233 -4.54 26.12 -19.45
N ASP A 234 -4.81 27.27 -18.85
CA ASP A 234 -5.04 28.53 -19.55
C ASP A 234 -3.97 29.55 -19.16
N GLY A 235 -3.00 29.75 -20.05
CA GLY A 235 -1.89 30.69 -19.81
C GLY A 235 -0.81 30.19 -18.84
N GLY A 236 -0.99 29.01 -18.23
CA GLY A 236 -0.01 28.42 -17.32
C GLY A 236 1.17 27.81 -18.07
N PHE A 237 0.93 26.71 -18.77
CA PHE A 237 1.99 25.95 -19.46
C PHE A 237 2.25 26.39 -20.92
N SER A 238 1.50 27.35 -21.45
CA SER A 238 1.79 27.96 -22.76
C SER A 238 1.15 29.35 -22.88
N ALA A 239 1.52 30.09 -23.92
CA ALA A 239 0.89 31.37 -24.25
C ALA A 239 -0.61 31.25 -24.64
N GLY A 240 -1.15 30.03 -24.77
CA GLY A 240 -2.55 29.75 -25.06
C GLY A 240 -3.12 28.63 -24.20
N ILE A 241 -4.29 28.12 -24.60
CA ILE A 241 -4.95 27.02 -23.91
C ILE A 241 -4.30 25.70 -24.33
N ILE A 242 -3.89 24.93 -23.35
CA ILE A 242 -3.50 23.53 -23.49
C ILE A 242 -4.68 22.67 -23.03
N GLU A 243 -5.04 21.68 -23.83
CA GLU A 243 -6.10 20.72 -23.52
C GLU A 243 -5.64 19.31 -23.92
N LEU A 244 -5.51 18.43 -22.93
CA LEU A 244 -5.21 17.01 -23.11
C LEU A 244 -6.46 16.19 -22.80
N GLU A 245 -6.95 15.43 -23.77
CA GLU A 245 -8.16 14.63 -23.63
C GLU A 245 -7.86 13.12 -23.60
N SER A 246 -8.51 12.38 -22.71
CA SER A 246 -8.53 10.93 -22.72
C SER A 246 -9.50 10.38 -23.79
N PRO A 247 -9.39 9.09 -24.14
CA PRO A 247 -10.48 8.38 -24.81
C PRO A 247 -11.77 8.42 -23.96
N VAL A 248 -12.92 8.21 -24.61
CA VAL A 248 -14.21 8.04 -23.92
C VAL A 248 -14.25 6.66 -23.28
N TYR A 249 -14.54 6.63 -21.98
CA TYR A 249 -14.77 5.42 -21.21
C TYR A 249 -16.26 5.23 -20.95
N LYS A 250 -16.69 3.98 -20.94
CA LYS A 250 -18.09 3.61 -20.73
C LYS A 250 -18.34 3.32 -19.27
N ASP A 251 -19.56 3.58 -18.81
CA ASP A 251 -20.02 3.21 -17.47
C ASP A 251 -19.20 3.80 -16.31
N VAL A 252 -18.52 4.94 -16.54
CA VAL A 252 -17.72 5.65 -15.53
C VAL A 252 -18.58 6.02 -14.31
N TYR A 253 -19.82 6.48 -14.53
CA TYR A 253 -20.78 6.78 -13.45
C TYR A 253 -21.53 5.53 -12.95
N ASP A 254 -20.85 4.40 -12.74
CA ASP A 254 -21.36 3.20 -12.05
C ASP A 254 -20.57 2.87 -10.77
N ASN A 255 -20.20 3.88 -9.97
CA ASN A 255 -19.33 3.76 -8.79
C ASN A 255 -17.91 3.27 -9.12
N GLU A 256 -17.41 3.61 -10.30
CA GLU A 256 -16.02 3.31 -10.65
C GLU A 256 -15.06 4.25 -9.92
N LYS A 257 -13.94 3.66 -9.46
CA LYS A 257 -12.86 4.40 -8.81
C LYS A 257 -11.75 4.69 -9.82
N TRP A 258 -11.35 5.94 -9.88
CA TRP A 258 -10.28 6.42 -10.73
C TRP A 258 -9.19 7.11 -9.90
N ASN A 259 -7.94 6.80 -10.21
CA ASN A 259 -6.77 7.53 -9.72
C ASN A 259 -6.19 8.33 -10.88
N PHE A 260 -6.10 9.64 -10.72
CA PHE A 260 -5.56 10.57 -11.70
C PHE A 260 -4.23 11.12 -11.24
N ALA A 261 -3.33 11.38 -12.20
CA ALA A 261 -2.05 11.98 -11.96
C ALA A 261 -1.69 12.99 -13.05
N VAL A 262 -1.32 14.20 -12.62
CA VAL A 262 -0.79 15.25 -13.49
C VAL A 262 0.67 15.47 -13.13
N ARG A 263 1.56 15.39 -14.12
CA ARG A 263 3.00 15.48 -13.91
C ARG A 263 3.60 16.52 -14.83
N LEU A 264 4.56 17.28 -14.31
CA LEU A 264 5.40 18.15 -15.13
C LEU A 264 6.85 17.74 -14.91
N VAL A 265 7.51 17.33 -16.00
CA VAL A 265 8.84 16.71 -15.96
C VAL A 265 9.78 17.44 -16.93
N PRO A 266 10.99 17.86 -16.54
CA PRO A 266 11.96 18.39 -17.47
C PRO A 266 12.49 17.25 -18.38
N ASN A 267 12.70 17.50 -19.67
CA ASN A 267 13.09 16.47 -20.64
C ASN A 267 14.46 15.83 -20.39
N LYS A 268 15.26 16.39 -19.48
CA LYS A 268 16.57 15.87 -19.09
C LYS A 268 16.74 15.95 -17.56
N PRO A 269 16.06 15.14 -16.75
CA PRO A 269 16.16 15.27 -15.30
C PRO A 269 17.57 14.97 -14.75
N ASP A 270 18.37 14.15 -15.46
CA ASP A 270 19.61 13.59 -14.92
C ASP A 270 20.93 14.32 -15.30
N LEU A 271 20.90 15.34 -16.16
CA LEU A 271 22.11 15.85 -16.82
C LEU A 271 22.24 17.39 -16.88
N VAL A 272 21.33 18.13 -16.24
CA VAL A 272 21.11 19.53 -16.61
C VAL A 272 22.05 20.52 -15.91
N ASP A 273 22.69 20.11 -14.81
CA ASP A 273 23.49 21.03 -13.98
C ASP A 273 25.00 20.69 -13.92
N MET A 274 25.39 19.45 -14.26
CA MET A 274 26.77 18.97 -14.03
C MET A 274 27.80 19.30 -15.14
N VAL A 275 27.39 19.91 -16.25
CA VAL A 275 28.28 20.14 -17.41
C VAL A 275 28.23 21.61 -17.86
N GLU A 276 29.10 22.44 -17.27
CA GLU A 276 29.40 23.84 -17.69
C GLU A 276 30.00 23.97 -19.12
N GLY A 277 29.87 22.95 -19.97
CA GLY A 277 30.51 22.87 -21.30
C GLY A 277 29.62 22.31 -22.41
N SER A 278 28.33 22.06 -22.16
CA SER A 278 27.35 21.82 -23.23
C SER A 278 26.80 23.11 -23.85
N ASP A 279 27.30 24.26 -23.41
CA ASP A 279 27.15 25.56 -24.08
C ASP A 279 28.07 25.68 -25.31
N GLU A 280 28.17 24.63 -26.13
CA GLU A 280 28.59 24.85 -27.52
C GLU A 280 27.40 25.46 -28.26
N GLU A 281 27.60 26.71 -28.69
CA GLU A 281 26.73 27.66 -29.41
C GLU A 281 26.07 27.14 -30.71
N SER A 282 25.57 25.91 -30.74
CA SER A 282 24.80 25.32 -31.86
C SER A 282 23.65 24.39 -31.43
N PHE A 283 23.39 24.22 -30.12
CA PHE A 283 22.20 23.54 -29.58
C PHE A 283 21.60 24.30 -28.39
N GLY A 284 21.37 25.60 -28.56
CA GLY A 284 20.72 26.47 -27.57
C GLY A 284 19.22 26.22 -27.42
N ASN A 285 18.82 25.03 -26.94
CA ASN A 285 17.49 24.85 -26.39
C ASN A 285 17.57 24.77 -24.86
N PRO A 286 16.90 25.68 -24.14
CA PRO A 286 16.65 25.50 -22.73
C PRO A 286 15.84 24.20 -22.50
N VAL A 287 15.87 23.63 -21.30
CA VAL A 287 15.29 22.30 -21.06
C VAL A 287 13.76 22.39 -21.12
N ASP A 288 13.18 21.98 -22.24
CA ASP A 288 11.74 21.87 -22.38
C ASP A 288 11.18 20.87 -21.36
N TYR A 289 9.94 21.08 -20.94
CA TYR A 289 9.21 20.20 -20.03
C TYR A 289 8.23 19.34 -20.82
N THR A 290 7.81 18.23 -20.22
CA THR A 290 6.70 17.40 -20.69
C THR A 290 5.63 17.42 -19.60
N LEU A 291 4.43 17.86 -19.98
CA LEU A 291 3.22 17.71 -19.19
C LEU A 291 2.62 16.34 -19.49
N GLU A 292 2.44 15.52 -18.48
CA GLU A 292 1.80 14.21 -18.57
C GLU A 292 0.49 14.19 -17.79
N PHE A 293 -0.54 13.63 -18.41
CA PHE A 293 -1.80 13.28 -17.76
C PHE A 293 -1.99 11.77 -17.82
N TYR A 294 -2.02 11.14 -16.65
CA TYR A 294 -2.19 9.71 -16.47
C TYR A 294 -3.44 9.43 -15.64
N GLY A 295 -4.20 8.42 -16.02
CA GLY A 295 -5.37 7.98 -15.25
C GLY A 295 -5.52 6.47 -15.31
N VAL A 296 -5.88 5.86 -14.18
CA VAL A 296 -6.07 4.42 -14.06
C VAL A 296 -7.28 4.08 -13.20
N SER A 297 -8.05 3.08 -13.64
CA SER A 297 -9.10 2.42 -12.88
C SER A 297 -8.71 0.97 -12.63
N THR A 298 -8.85 0.54 -11.38
CA THR A 298 -8.51 -0.81 -10.93
C THR A 298 -9.61 -1.39 -10.07
N THR A 299 -9.98 -2.64 -10.33
CA THR A 299 -10.79 -3.45 -9.43
C THR A 299 -9.89 -4.53 -8.81
N LEU A 300 -9.63 -4.40 -7.51
CA LEU A 300 -8.70 -5.25 -6.77
C LEU A 300 -7.26 -5.19 -7.35
N ASP A 301 -6.77 -6.27 -7.96
CA ASP A 301 -5.43 -6.34 -8.57
C ASP A 301 -5.47 -6.23 -10.10
N VAL A 302 -6.67 -6.12 -10.69
CA VAL A 302 -6.85 -6.05 -12.16
C VAL A 302 -7.04 -4.61 -12.59
N ILE A 303 -6.24 -4.18 -13.57
CA ILE A 303 -6.40 -2.89 -14.26
C ILE A 303 -7.55 -3.05 -15.26
N GLU A 304 -8.58 -2.23 -15.14
CA GLU A 304 -9.72 -2.21 -16.06
C GLU A 304 -9.47 -1.23 -17.21
N HIS A 305 -9.07 -0.01 -16.84
CA HIS A 305 -8.84 1.07 -17.78
C HIS A 305 -7.58 1.86 -17.39
N GLU A 306 -6.80 2.26 -18.40
CA GLU A 306 -5.65 3.13 -18.23
C GLU A 306 -5.51 4.06 -19.45
N PHE A 307 -4.95 5.26 -19.24
CA PHE A 307 -4.47 6.13 -20.30
C PHE A 307 -3.26 6.95 -19.86
N LYS A 308 -2.45 7.34 -20.84
CA LYS A 308 -1.37 8.31 -20.71
C LYS A 308 -1.39 9.26 -21.91
N VAL A 309 -1.51 10.55 -21.65
CA VAL A 309 -1.46 11.60 -22.68
C VAL A 309 -0.37 12.59 -22.30
N THR A 310 0.46 13.00 -23.26
CA THR A 310 1.59 13.90 -22.99
C THR A 310 1.63 15.07 -23.98
N GLN A 311 2.17 16.20 -23.52
CA GLN A 311 2.43 17.39 -24.32
C GLN A 311 3.72 18.07 -23.92
N ASN A 312 4.45 18.60 -24.90
CA ASN A 312 5.66 19.37 -24.65
C ASN A 312 5.30 20.81 -24.25
N VAL A 313 6.02 21.32 -23.26
CA VAL A 313 5.91 22.66 -22.68
C VAL A 313 7.26 23.36 -22.85
N ASP A 314 7.24 24.57 -23.40
CA ASP A 314 8.47 25.36 -23.58
C ASP A 314 9.09 25.69 -22.22
N ASN A 315 10.42 25.70 -22.14
CA ASN A 315 11.14 25.92 -20.88
C ASN A 315 10.69 27.17 -20.10
N ALA A 316 10.43 28.29 -20.78
CA ALA A 316 10.06 29.54 -20.10
C ALA A 316 8.75 29.43 -19.32
N PHE A 317 7.77 28.68 -19.85
CA PHE A 317 6.50 28.44 -19.15
C PHE A 317 6.65 27.36 -18.09
N GLY A 318 7.43 26.29 -18.37
CA GLY A 318 7.65 25.23 -17.40
C GLY A 318 8.41 25.70 -16.16
N ALA A 319 9.48 26.50 -16.31
CA ALA A 319 10.24 27.08 -15.20
C ALA A 319 9.38 28.05 -14.38
N ALA A 320 8.63 28.94 -15.05
CA ALA A 320 7.68 29.83 -14.38
C ALA A 320 6.61 29.04 -13.61
N ALA A 321 6.11 27.95 -14.18
CA ALA A 321 5.18 27.07 -13.49
C ALA A 321 5.84 26.38 -12.29
N MET A 322 7.09 25.94 -12.36
CA MET A 322 7.78 25.31 -11.21
C MET A 322 7.95 26.28 -10.05
N ASN A 323 8.44 27.49 -10.31
CA ASN A 323 8.72 28.47 -9.24
C ASN A 323 7.47 29.20 -8.73
N ALA A 324 6.30 29.02 -9.35
CA ALA A 324 5.06 29.65 -8.92
C ALA A 324 4.61 29.13 -7.54
N ALA A 325 4.05 30.02 -6.70
CA ALA A 325 3.42 29.62 -5.44
C ALA A 325 2.06 29.00 -5.74
N LYS A 326 1.87 27.72 -5.40
CA LYS A 326 0.72 26.93 -5.86
C LYS A 326 -0.31 26.74 -4.78
N ARG A 327 -1.59 26.89 -5.14
CA ARG A 327 -2.72 26.51 -4.32
C ARG A 327 -3.57 25.44 -5.00
N LEU A 328 -3.69 24.28 -4.36
CA LEU A 328 -4.54 23.18 -4.83
C LEU A 328 -5.98 23.34 -4.39
N PHE A 329 -6.90 22.83 -5.21
CA PHE A 329 -8.31 22.67 -4.88
C PHE A 329 -8.88 21.34 -5.40
N ILE A 330 -9.95 20.89 -4.77
CA ILE A 330 -10.77 19.74 -5.18
C ILE A 330 -12.25 20.11 -5.19
N GLY A 331 -13.00 19.45 -6.07
CA GLY A 331 -14.42 19.72 -6.26
C GLY A 331 -14.64 20.89 -7.21
N THR A 332 -15.57 21.78 -6.87
CA THR A 332 -16.00 22.88 -7.74
C THR A 332 -14.85 23.86 -8.02
N HIS A 333 -14.68 24.21 -9.29
CA HIS A 333 -13.77 25.28 -9.71
C HIS A 333 -14.47 26.63 -9.59
N ARG A 334 -13.92 27.51 -8.74
CA ARG A 334 -14.44 28.85 -8.46
C ARG A 334 -13.37 29.90 -8.67
N GLU A 335 -13.76 31.09 -9.12
CA GLU A 335 -12.87 32.25 -9.20
C GLU A 335 -12.33 32.59 -7.80
N ASP A 336 -11.03 32.81 -7.67
CA ASP A 336 -10.35 33.12 -6.39
C ASP A 336 -10.72 32.14 -5.24
N PHE A 337 -10.96 30.86 -5.58
CA PHE A 337 -11.40 29.77 -4.69
C PHE A 337 -12.73 29.98 -3.95
N THR A 338 -13.24 31.21 -3.84
CA THR A 338 -14.43 31.57 -3.04
C THR A 338 -15.44 32.45 -3.78
N GLY A 339 -15.08 32.94 -4.97
CA GLY A 339 -15.90 33.78 -5.84
C GLY A 339 -16.97 32.99 -6.60
N ASP A 340 -17.23 33.43 -7.83
CA ASP A 340 -18.25 32.84 -8.69
C ASP A 340 -17.86 31.43 -9.16
N VAL A 341 -18.87 30.58 -9.40
CA VAL A 341 -18.66 29.20 -9.84
C VAL A 341 -18.37 29.16 -11.33
N LEU A 342 -17.22 28.62 -11.72
CA LEU A 342 -16.81 28.43 -13.11
C LEU A 342 -17.23 27.06 -13.63
N MET A 343 -16.96 26.00 -12.85
CA MET A 343 -17.36 24.63 -13.15
C MET A 343 -17.79 23.90 -11.86
N LYS A 344 -18.94 23.23 -11.92
CA LYS A 344 -19.50 22.44 -10.81
C LYS A 344 -18.83 21.07 -10.68
N SER A 345 -19.03 20.39 -9.58
CA SER A 345 -18.55 19.02 -9.36
C SER A 345 -19.70 18.10 -8.94
N ASP A 346 -19.68 16.83 -9.36
CA ASP A 346 -20.70 15.82 -9.03
C ASP A 346 -20.10 14.50 -8.49
N MET A 347 -18.81 14.49 -8.15
CA MET A 347 -18.07 13.29 -7.79
C MET A 347 -17.73 13.20 -6.31
N LYS A 348 -17.22 12.04 -5.89
CA LYS A 348 -16.74 11.81 -4.53
C LYS A 348 -15.21 11.75 -4.55
N ILE A 349 -14.54 12.60 -3.78
CA ILE A 349 -13.07 12.71 -3.79
C ILE A 349 -12.52 12.31 -2.43
N SER A 350 -11.54 11.41 -2.38
CA SER A 350 -11.02 10.91 -1.10
C SER A 350 -9.72 11.56 -0.65
N SER A 351 -8.73 11.60 -1.54
CA SER A 351 -7.38 12.03 -1.20
C SER A 351 -6.71 12.71 -2.37
N VAL A 352 -5.96 13.77 -2.06
CA VAL A 352 -5.08 14.45 -3.01
C VAL A 352 -3.69 14.55 -2.43
N ARG A 353 -2.69 14.35 -3.27
CA ARG A 353 -1.28 14.34 -2.91
C ARG A 353 -0.48 15.23 -3.84
N PHE A 354 0.48 15.95 -3.28
CA PHE A 354 1.46 16.73 -4.03
C PHE A 354 2.86 16.21 -3.74
N TRP A 355 3.55 15.77 -4.80
CA TRP A 355 4.93 15.31 -4.74
C TRP A 355 5.83 16.32 -5.46
N THR A 356 6.96 16.68 -4.84
CA THR A 356 8.04 17.46 -5.46
C THR A 356 8.97 16.59 -6.33
N ASP A 357 8.51 15.40 -6.72
CA ASP A 357 9.23 14.44 -7.55
C ASP A 357 8.28 13.80 -8.58
N TYR A 358 8.85 13.14 -9.57
CA TYR A 358 8.12 12.37 -10.58
C TYR A 358 7.70 10.99 -10.05
N LEU A 359 6.41 10.68 -10.12
CA LEU A 359 5.86 9.33 -9.89
C LEU A 359 5.81 8.50 -11.17
N ASP A 360 6.40 7.30 -11.13
CA ASP A 360 6.28 6.33 -12.22
C ASP A 360 4.86 5.78 -12.35
N ASP A 361 4.45 5.41 -13.56
CA ASP A 361 3.12 4.80 -13.84
C ASP A 361 2.85 3.58 -12.94
N ASP A 362 3.86 2.72 -12.74
CA ASP A 362 3.78 1.55 -11.85
C ASP A 362 3.50 1.93 -10.40
N THR A 363 4.00 3.06 -9.91
CA THR A 363 3.72 3.49 -8.52
C THR A 363 2.27 3.93 -8.35
N ILE A 364 1.70 4.60 -9.36
CA ILE A 364 0.32 5.08 -9.34
C ILE A 364 -0.67 3.94 -9.52
N THR A 365 -0.36 2.97 -10.38
CA THR A 365 -1.17 1.75 -10.49
C THR A 365 -1.22 0.99 -9.16
N GLU A 366 -0.11 0.88 -8.43
CA GLU A 366 -0.10 0.24 -7.12
C GLU A 366 -0.85 1.07 -6.05
N HIS A 367 -0.87 2.40 -6.14
CA HIS A 367 -1.75 3.24 -5.30
C HIS A 367 -3.24 3.04 -5.63
N ALA A 368 -3.57 2.82 -6.91
CA ALA A 368 -4.93 2.52 -7.32
C ALA A 368 -5.39 1.15 -6.79
N LYS A 369 -4.52 0.13 -6.83
CA LYS A 369 -4.81 -1.20 -6.27
C LYS A 369 -4.95 -1.18 -4.74
N ASP A 370 -4.02 -0.52 -4.05
CA ASP A 370 -4.01 -0.38 -2.59
C ASP A 370 -4.41 1.05 -2.17
N ALA A 371 -5.69 1.25 -1.86
CA ALA A 371 -6.25 2.56 -1.50
C ALA A 371 -5.65 3.15 -0.20
N SER A 372 -4.99 2.31 0.61
CA SER A 372 -4.30 2.74 1.84
C SER A 372 -2.83 3.13 1.60
N SER A 373 -2.28 2.79 0.43
CA SER A 373 -0.89 3.06 0.07
C SER A 373 -0.70 4.49 -0.43
N PHE A 374 0.41 5.11 -0.03
CA PHE A 374 0.85 6.42 -0.49
C PHE A 374 2.38 6.49 -0.69
N GLY A 375 3.02 5.34 -0.78
CA GLY A 375 4.47 5.20 -0.76
C GLY A 375 5.20 5.39 -2.10
N ARG A 376 6.51 5.17 -2.07
CA ARG A 376 7.35 5.06 -3.27
C ARG A 376 7.84 3.63 -3.43
N LEU A 377 8.31 3.26 -4.62
CA LEU A 377 8.89 1.93 -4.84
C LEU A 377 10.13 1.75 -3.96
N ASP A 378 11.05 2.73 -3.97
CA ASP A 378 12.25 2.71 -3.14
C ASP A 378 12.29 3.93 -2.17
N PRO A 379 11.56 3.90 -1.04
CA PRO A 379 11.36 5.06 -0.16
C PRO A 379 12.61 5.77 0.35
N TYR A 380 13.72 5.03 0.53
CA TYR A 380 14.98 5.57 1.07
C TYR A 380 15.95 6.06 -0.01
N ARG A 381 15.73 5.72 -1.28
CA ARG A 381 16.61 6.16 -2.36
C ARG A 381 16.61 7.69 -2.42
N ASN A 382 17.73 8.29 -2.84
CA ASN A 382 17.75 9.74 -3.02
C ASN A 382 16.83 10.10 -4.19
N ALA A 383 15.98 11.11 -4.01
CA ALA A 383 15.16 11.64 -5.10
C ALA A 383 16.01 12.43 -6.10
N TYR A 384 16.95 13.22 -5.60
CA TYR A 384 17.70 14.19 -6.40
C TYR A 384 19.19 13.82 -6.44
N HIS A 385 19.61 13.12 -7.50
CA HIS A 385 21.00 12.71 -7.68
C HIS A 385 21.86 13.73 -8.45
N THR A 386 21.23 14.62 -9.21
CA THR A 386 21.85 15.32 -10.35
C THR A 386 21.62 16.84 -10.35
N SER A 387 20.75 17.36 -9.48
CA SER A 387 20.50 18.80 -9.30
C SER A 387 21.51 19.40 -8.31
N ASP A 388 22.31 20.39 -8.69
CA ASP A 388 23.36 20.96 -7.81
C ASP A 388 22.77 21.65 -6.58
N SER A 389 21.57 22.26 -6.72
CA SER A 389 20.84 22.95 -5.65
C SER A 389 20.40 22.05 -4.49
N VAL A 390 20.25 20.74 -4.71
CA VAL A 390 19.78 19.77 -3.69
C VAL A 390 20.75 18.60 -3.49
N SER A 391 21.69 18.38 -4.41
CA SER A 391 22.75 17.36 -4.37
C SER A 391 23.57 17.27 -3.07
N PRO A 392 23.89 18.38 -2.34
CA PRO A 392 24.59 18.24 -1.06
C PRO A 392 23.78 17.46 0.00
N PHE A 393 22.45 17.35 -0.17
CA PHE A 393 21.56 16.66 0.75
C PHE A 393 21.07 15.33 0.15
N ASN A 394 20.99 14.30 0.99
CA ASN A 394 20.34 13.04 0.60
C ASN A 394 18.87 13.12 1.02
N VAL A 395 17.99 13.45 0.07
CA VAL A 395 16.54 13.55 0.27
C VAL A 395 15.91 12.20 -0.04
N PRO A 396 15.39 11.45 0.96
CA PRO A 396 14.69 10.21 0.70
C PRO A 396 13.46 10.45 -0.18
N GLN A 397 13.19 9.58 -1.16
CA GLN A 397 12.02 9.70 -2.03
C GLN A 397 10.69 9.79 -1.27
N ILE A 398 10.55 9.18 -0.09
CA ILE A 398 9.30 9.32 0.69
C ILE A 398 9.08 10.73 1.25
N LYS A 399 10.15 11.51 1.45
CA LYS A 399 10.08 12.88 1.97
C LYS A 399 9.74 13.91 0.89
N THR A 400 9.65 13.52 -0.38
CA THR A 400 9.20 14.43 -1.46
C THR A 400 7.69 14.61 -1.50
N LEU A 401 6.93 13.84 -0.70
CA LEU A 401 5.51 14.08 -0.44
C LEU A 401 5.38 15.35 0.40
N ALA A 402 5.01 16.46 -0.23
CA ALA A 402 4.85 17.75 0.45
C ALA A 402 3.44 17.92 1.02
N LEU A 403 2.41 17.34 0.39
CA LEU A 403 1.03 17.42 0.85
C LEU A 403 0.34 16.08 0.67
N HIS A 404 -0.42 15.66 1.67
CA HIS A 404 -1.34 14.53 1.60
C HIS A 404 -2.63 14.81 2.37
N TRP A 405 -3.67 15.22 1.64
CA TRP A 405 -4.99 15.38 2.24
C TRP A 405 -5.70 14.07 2.42
N THR A 406 -6.13 13.83 3.66
CA THR A 406 -7.02 12.73 4.02
C THR A 406 -8.25 13.30 4.72
N LEU A 407 -9.42 12.78 4.38
CA LEU A 407 -10.70 13.25 4.93
C LEU A 407 -11.14 12.44 6.15
N GLU A 408 -10.22 11.74 6.81
CA GLU A 408 -10.54 10.80 7.88
C GLU A 408 -10.95 11.49 9.19
N SER A 409 -10.45 12.70 9.46
CA SER A 409 -10.84 13.49 10.64
C SER A 409 -12.15 14.28 10.46
N VAL A 410 -12.61 14.42 9.20
CA VAL A 410 -13.76 15.23 8.85
C VAL A 410 -15.05 14.44 9.05
N SER A 411 -15.99 15.01 9.83
CA SER A 411 -17.29 14.37 10.09
C SER A 411 -18.50 15.26 9.85
N ASN A 412 -18.41 16.56 10.13
CA ASN A 412 -19.53 17.50 9.98
C ASN A 412 -19.04 18.87 9.50
N SER A 413 -19.92 19.62 8.84
CA SER A 413 -19.70 21.05 8.58
C SER A 413 -20.13 21.92 9.75
N ASP A 414 -19.52 23.11 9.86
CA ASP A 414 -19.91 24.14 10.80
C ASP A 414 -21.21 24.87 10.36
N ALA A 415 -21.63 25.88 11.15
CA ALA A 415 -22.82 26.69 10.84
C ALA A 415 -22.70 27.55 9.57
N ALA A 416 -21.48 27.71 9.04
CA ALA A 416 -21.18 28.39 7.79
C ALA A 416 -20.94 27.42 6.63
N GLY A 417 -21.10 26.10 6.83
CA GLY A 417 -20.87 25.10 5.80
C GLY A 417 -19.40 24.79 5.56
N ARG A 418 -18.57 24.91 6.59
CA ARG A 418 -17.11 24.80 6.51
C ARG A 418 -16.55 23.68 7.36
N PHE A 419 -15.41 23.14 6.95
CA PHE A 419 -14.62 22.18 7.74
C PHE A 419 -13.14 22.28 7.36
N VAL A 420 -12.27 21.82 8.25
CA VAL A 420 -10.82 21.76 8.01
C VAL A 420 -10.45 20.33 7.61
N VAL A 421 -9.56 20.21 6.63
CA VAL A 421 -8.95 18.97 6.19
C VAL A 421 -7.52 18.97 6.65
N ASP A 422 -7.14 17.93 7.39
CA ASP A 422 -5.79 17.82 7.91
C ASP A 422 -4.84 17.34 6.81
N ASP A 423 -3.60 17.82 6.87
CA ASP A 423 -2.51 17.31 6.05
C ASP A 423 -1.81 16.17 6.80
N PHE A 424 -1.75 14.99 6.19
CA PHE A 424 -1.09 13.82 6.74
C PHE A 424 0.43 13.83 6.49
N ALA A 425 0.95 14.72 5.63
CA ALA A 425 2.38 14.88 5.48
C ALA A 425 3.01 15.45 6.77
N SER A 426 4.16 14.91 7.20
CA SER A 426 4.86 15.39 8.41
C SER A 426 5.51 16.74 8.15
N GLY A 427 4.96 17.80 8.72
CA GLY A 427 5.62 19.11 8.81
C GLY A 427 5.71 19.62 10.24
N SER A 428 6.80 20.32 10.57
CA SER A 428 6.91 21.14 11.79
C SER A 428 7.90 22.28 11.57
N LEU A 429 7.67 23.43 12.20
CA LEU A 429 8.62 24.55 12.14
C LEU A 429 10.00 24.18 12.72
N ASP A 430 10.06 23.27 13.68
CA ASP A 430 11.32 22.80 14.25
C ASP A 430 12.18 22.05 13.22
N LEU A 431 11.55 21.30 12.30
CA LEU A 431 12.24 20.65 11.19
C LEU A 431 12.74 21.66 10.16
N VAL A 432 11.91 22.65 9.81
CA VAL A 432 12.32 23.76 8.93
C VAL A 432 13.51 24.52 9.54
N ALA A 433 13.45 24.83 10.83
CA ALA A 433 14.53 25.51 11.56
C ALA A 433 15.82 24.69 11.70
N SER A 434 15.76 23.37 11.44
CA SER A 434 16.94 22.51 11.43
C SER A 434 17.78 22.63 10.15
N GLU A 435 17.27 23.35 9.13
CA GLU A 435 17.92 23.56 7.82
C GLU A 435 18.37 22.23 7.17
N ARG A 436 17.67 21.12 7.46
CA ARG A 436 18.07 19.76 7.03
C ARG A 436 18.17 19.65 5.50
N TYR A 437 17.28 20.35 4.80
CA TYR A 437 17.14 20.34 3.34
C TYR A 437 17.13 21.75 2.75
N ASP A 438 17.64 22.74 3.49
CA ASP A 438 17.72 24.14 3.08
C ASP A 438 16.37 24.67 2.54
N TRP A 439 16.35 25.23 1.32
CA TRP A 439 15.15 25.77 0.67
C TRP A 439 14.04 24.72 0.47
N LEU A 440 14.40 23.45 0.20
CA LEU A 440 13.41 22.39 -0.02
C LEU A 440 12.68 22.05 1.29
N GLY A 441 13.36 22.22 2.43
CA GLY A 441 12.76 22.06 3.75
C GLY A 441 11.59 23.01 3.98
N GLU A 442 11.63 24.23 3.42
CA GLU A 442 10.50 25.16 3.50
C GLU A 442 9.25 24.67 2.76
N ILE A 443 9.41 23.76 1.79
CA ILE A 443 8.31 23.15 1.05
C ILE A 443 7.87 21.84 1.72
N ILE A 444 8.78 20.92 2.02
CA ILE A 444 8.43 19.55 2.44
C ILE A 444 8.22 19.38 3.95
N ASP A 445 8.83 20.24 4.78
CA ASP A 445 8.76 20.12 6.25
C ASP A 445 7.67 21.05 6.85
N ARG A 446 6.74 21.55 6.05
CA ARG A 446 5.57 22.35 6.48
C ARG A 446 4.26 21.59 6.25
N GLN A 447 3.21 22.00 6.96
CA GLN A 447 1.88 21.43 6.80
C GLN A 447 1.00 22.32 5.93
N TYR A 448 0.22 21.71 5.03
CA TYR A 448 -0.69 22.42 4.14
C TYR A 448 -2.13 21.95 4.33
N PRO A 449 -2.82 22.37 5.41
CA PRO A 449 -4.20 21.99 5.63
C PRO A 449 -5.12 22.52 4.52
N GLY A 450 -6.21 21.79 4.32
CA GLY A 450 -7.31 22.18 3.44
C GLY A 450 -8.47 22.77 4.22
N ARG A 451 -9.32 23.52 3.54
CA ARG A 451 -10.60 23.97 4.08
C ARG A 451 -11.69 23.76 3.05
N GLY A 452 -12.74 23.05 3.46
CA GLY A 452 -13.99 22.97 2.71
C GLY A 452 -14.85 24.18 3.00
N ASP A 453 -15.40 24.79 1.94
CA ASP A 453 -16.38 25.87 2.02
C ASP A 453 -17.60 25.55 1.12
N PHE A 454 -18.73 26.21 1.40
CA PHE A 454 -19.98 26.12 0.64
C PHE A 454 -20.67 24.76 0.68
N PHE A 455 -20.38 23.94 1.68
CA PHE A 455 -21.20 22.78 1.99
C PHE A 455 -22.50 23.20 2.70
N PRO A 456 -23.52 22.35 2.72
CA PRO A 456 -24.71 22.61 3.53
C PRO A 456 -24.36 22.87 5.00
N ALA A 457 -25.00 23.86 5.62
CA ALA A 457 -24.68 24.29 6.97
C ALA A 457 -25.11 23.25 8.02
N SER A 458 -24.20 22.90 8.95
CA SER A 458 -24.44 21.91 10.02
C SER A 458 -24.91 20.55 9.51
N ASP A 459 -24.34 20.10 8.40
CA ASP A 459 -24.67 18.83 7.77
C ASP A 459 -23.68 17.74 8.18
N SER A 460 -24.21 16.54 8.38
CA SER A 460 -23.45 15.33 8.70
C SER A 460 -23.14 14.49 7.46
N GLN A 461 -23.64 14.87 6.28
CA GLN A 461 -23.42 14.16 5.01
C GLN A 461 -22.37 14.83 4.12
N VAL A 462 -21.53 15.69 4.70
CA VAL A 462 -20.43 16.37 4.00
C VAL A 462 -19.36 15.38 3.54
N VAL A 463 -19.12 14.35 4.36
CA VAL A 463 -18.20 13.26 4.06
C VAL A 463 -18.95 11.95 4.16
N ASP A 464 -18.92 11.19 3.07
CA ASP A 464 -19.46 9.83 3.05
C ASP A 464 -18.34 8.83 3.35
N SER A 465 -18.67 7.78 4.10
CA SER A 465 -17.73 6.70 4.39
C SER A 465 -18.06 5.49 3.53
N GLU A 466 -17.27 5.26 2.49
CA GLU A 466 -17.47 4.16 1.55
C GLU A 466 -16.44 3.06 1.77
N TYR A 467 -16.84 1.82 1.47
CA TYR A 467 -15.95 0.66 1.50
C TYR A 467 -15.40 0.41 0.11
N VAL A 468 -14.13 0.71 -0.08
CA VAL A 468 -13.41 0.49 -1.34
C VAL A 468 -12.80 -0.90 -1.34
N PHE A 469 -13.06 -1.68 -2.38
CA PHE A 469 -12.37 -2.95 -2.57
C PHE A 469 -10.91 -2.72 -2.94
N THR A 470 -10.00 -3.29 -2.17
CA THR A 470 -8.57 -3.02 -2.31
C THR A 470 -7.72 -4.27 -2.14
N ALA A 471 -6.62 -4.33 -2.89
CA ALA A 471 -5.60 -5.36 -2.77
C ALA A 471 -4.50 -4.87 -1.80
N LYS A 472 -4.73 -5.06 -0.49
CA LYS A 472 -3.80 -4.61 0.55
C LYS A 472 -2.54 -5.49 0.52
N LYS A 473 -1.35 -4.87 0.59
CA LYS A 473 -0.07 -5.62 0.64
C LYS A 473 0.01 -6.49 1.89
N GLN A 474 0.52 -7.71 1.72
CA GLN A 474 0.80 -8.58 2.86
C GLN A 474 2.19 -8.35 3.43
N LEU A 475 2.33 -8.63 4.72
CA LEU A 475 3.63 -8.64 5.38
C LEU A 475 4.49 -9.76 4.79
N PRO A 476 5.78 -9.52 4.51
CA PRO A 476 6.67 -10.51 3.90
C PRO A 476 6.90 -11.75 4.77
N GLU A 477 6.57 -11.68 6.06
CA GLU A 477 6.71 -12.78 7.02
C GLU A 477 5.53 -13.74 6.99
N ASN A 478 4.37 -13.29 6.51
CA ASN A 478 3.19 -14.12 6.38
C ASN A 478 3.14 -14.74 4.98
N LEU A 479 3.05 -16.07 4.93
CA LEU A 479 2.98 -16.83 3.69
C LEU A 479 1.55 -17.04 3.20
N LEU A 480 0.57 -16.50 3.93
CA LEU A 480 -0.84 -16.74 3.69
C LEU A 480 -1.27 -16.10 2.37
N ASN A 481 -1.02 -16.75 1.25
CA ASN A 481 -1.66 -16.36 -0.01
C ASN A 481 -3.07 -16.99 -0.06
N SER A 482 -4.06 -16.21 -0.48
CA SER A 482 -5.39 -16.76 -0.79
C SER A 482 -5.34 -17.73 -1.97
N ASP A 483 -4.31 -17.63 -2.80
CA ASP A 483 -4.10 -18.50 -3.96
C ASP A 483 -2.78 -19.28 -3.85
N THR A 484 -2.80 -20.38 -3.10
CA THR A 484 -1.65 -21.29 -3.00
C THR A 484 -1.59 -22.30 -4.16
N VAL A 485 -2.51 -22.21 -5.13
CA VAL A 485 -2.65 -23.17 -6.22
C VAL A 485 -2.40 -22.47 -7.56
N ASN A 486 -1.15 -22.46 -7.99
CA ASN A 486 -0.80 -21.97 -9.32
C ASN A 486 -1.12 -23.04 -10.36
N ILE A 487 -2.05 -22.74 -11.27
CA ILE A 487 -2.30 -23.55 -12.47
C ILE A 487 -1.21 -23.19 -13.48
N LEU A 488 -0.13 -23.96 -13.50
CA LEU A 488 0.97 -23.75 -14.42
C LEU A 488 0.53 -24.08 -15.86
N GLU A 489 0.68 -23.14 -16.80
CA GLU A 489 0.36 -23.37 -18.23
C GLU A 489 1.35 -24.30 -18.94
N ARG A 490 2.52 -24.55 -18.34
CA ARG A 490 3.53 -25.53 -18.78
C ARG A 490 4.09 -26.31 -17.59
N ASP A 491 4.32 -27.60 -17.83
CA ASP A 491 4.83 -28.62 -16.89
C ASP A 491 6.35 -28.45 -16.60
N ASP A 492 6.89 -27.23 -16.70
CA ASP A 492 8.34 -26.97 -16.81
C ASP A 492 9.06 -26.75 -15.47
N ASP A 493 8.39 -26.91 -14.32
CA ASP A 493 9.11 -27.18 -13.07
C ASP A 493 9.47 -28.66 -13.02
N ILE A 494 10.59 -28.99 -13.68
CA ILE A 494 11.25 -30.28 -13.52
C ILE A 494 11.48 -30.44 -12.01
N PHE A 495 10.79 -31.39 -11.37
CA PHE A 495 11.11 -31.80 -10.00
C PHE A 495 12.61 -32.09 -9.93
N THR A 496 13.37 -31.12 -9.42
CA THR A 496 14.78 -31.34 -9.15
C THR A 496 14.83 -32.39 -8.06
N ARG A 497 15.85 -33.26 -8.08
CA ARG A 497 16.00 -34.34 -7.10
C ARG A 497 16.11 -33.83 -5.64
N ASP A 498 16.20 -32.51 -5.46
CA ASP A 498 16.31 -31.81 -4.19
C ASP A 498 15.02 -31.06 -3.78
N SER A 499 13.92 -31.15 -4.54
CA SER A 499 12.63 -30.59 -4.09
C SER A 499 12.08 -31.39 -2.90
N ARG A 500 11.94 -30.73 -1.74
CA ARG A 500 11.40 -31.32 -0.50
C ARG A 500 10.00 -30.78 -0.25
N PRO A 501 9.08 -31.59 0.30
CA PRO A 501 7.77 -31.10 0.70
C PRO A 501 7.93 -30.07 1.84
N ILE A 502 7.42 -28.87 1.63
CA ILE A 502 7.42 -27.79 2.61
C ILE A 502 6.35 -28.10 3.65
N LYS A 503 6.71 -27.99 4.94
CA LYS A 503 5.74 -28.06 6.04
C LYS A 503 5.35 -26.65 6.44
N HIS A 504 4.06 -26.44 6.59
CA HIS A 504 3.49 -25.17 7.02
C HIS A 504 2.97 -25.25 8.45
N PHE A 505 3.23 -24.20 9.22
CA PHE A 505 2.72 -23.98 10.57
C PHE A 505 1.68 -22.86 10.53
N TRP A 506 0.49 -23.13 11.02
CA TRP A 506 -0.61 -22.16 11.08
C TRP A 506 -0.78 -21.65 12.51
N ALA A 507 -0.93 -20.35 12.69
CA ALA A 507 -1.17 -19.75 13.99
C ALA A 507 -2.27 -18.68 13.90
N ILE A 508 -3.11 -18.62 14.93
CA ILE A 508 -3.99 -17.46 15.14
C ILE A 508 -3.35 -16.58 16.20
N GLU A 509 -3.05 -15.34 15.82
CA GLU A 509 -2.25 -14.44 16.62
C GLU A 509 -2.88 -13.05 16.69
N LYS A 510 -2.69 -12.42 17.84
CA LYS A 510 -2.95 -11.00 18.07
C LYS A 510 -1.60 -10.33 18.25
N SER A 511 -1.21 -9.46 17.34
CA SER A 511 0.06 -8.74 17.42
C SER A 511 -0.15 -7.26 17.15
N MET A 512 0.20 -6.45 18.14
CA MET A 512 0.22 -4.99 18.00
C MET A 512 1.28 -4.55 16.99
N ALA A 513 2.45 -5.19 17.01
CA ALA A 513 3.55 -4.90 16.09
C ALA A 513 3.17 -5.22 14.65
N GLN A 514 2.27 -6.19 14.42
CA GLN A 514 1.75 -6.51 13.09
C GLN A 514 0.91 -5.37 12.52
N THR A 515 0.03 -4.74 13.33
CA THR A 515 -0.71 -3.55 12.91
C THR A 515 0.23 -2.38 12.61
N VAL A 516 1.21 -2.12 13.47
CA VAL A 516 2.23 -1.08 13.22
C VAL A 516 3.03 -1.38 11.95
N SER A 517 3.33 -2.65 11.69
CA SER A 517 4.07 -3.07 10.50
C SER A 517 3.25 -2.87 9.22
N GLU A 518 1.93 -3.01 9.27
CA GLU A 518 1.08 -2.66 8.12
C GLU A 518 1.09 -1.17 7.84
N GLU A 519 1.02 -0.32 8.87
CA GLU A 519 1.17 1.14 8.69
C GLU A 519 2.53 1.50 8.10
N MET A 520 3.60 0.83 8.55
CA MET A 520 4.94 1.01 7.96
C MET A 520 5.00 0.57 6.49
N ILE A 521 4.26 -0.47 6.10
CA ILE A 521 4.23 -0.95 4.70
C ILE A 521 3.51 0.04 3.78
N ARG A 522 2.59 0.88 4.27
CA ARG A 522 1.92 1.91 3.46
C ARG A 522 2.89 2.93 2.86
N MET A 523 4.08 3.10 3.46
CA MET A 523 5.19 3.92 2.92
C MET A 523 5.84 3.34 1.65
N PHE A 524 5.55 2.08 1.31
CA PHE A 524 6.07 1.40 0.12
C PHE A 524 4.97 1.25 -0.92
N SER A 525 5.24 1.60 -2.19
CA SER A 525 4.30 1.35 -3.29
C SER A 525 4.23 -0.13 -3.64
N ALA A 526 5.30 -0.91 -3.48
CA ALA A 526 5.27 -2.38 -3.65
C ALA A 526 6.25 -3.09 -2.71
N ILE A 527 5.97 -4.36 -2.37
CA ILE A 527 6.83 -5.19 -1.50
C ILE A 527 8.22 -5.43 -2.13
N ASN A 528 8.33 -5.34 -3.45
CA ASN A 528 9.60 -5.46 -4.17
C ASN A 528 10.64 -4.44 -3.69
N GLY A 529 10.21 -3.22 -3.39
CA GLY A 529 11.07 -2.18 -2.80
C GLY A 529 11.67 -2.59 -1.45
N PHE A 530 10.85 -3.20 -0.60
CA PHE A 530 11.30 -3.74 0.68
C PHE A 530 12.34 -4.86 0.51
N ASN A 531 12.18 -5.70 -0.52
CA ASN A 531 13.15 -6.76 -0.83
C ASN A 531 14.52 -6.18 -1.21
N ASN A 532 14.56 -5.10 -2.00
CA ASN A 532 15.81 -4.42 -2.37
C ASN A 532 16.58 -3.95 -1.13
N LEU A 533 15.91 -3.35 -0.15
CA LEU A 533 16.53 -2.87 1.10
C LEU A 533 17.25 -3.97 1.89
N ILE A 534 16.81 -5.23 1.77
CA ILE A 534 17.43 -6.38 2.45
C ILE A 534 18.46 -7.06 1.53
N GLY A 535 18.10 -7.21 0.25
CA GLY A 535 18.79 -8.05 -0.73
C GLY A 535 20.05 -7.43 -1.35
N GLU A 536 20.29 -6.13 -1.16
CA GLU A 536 21.47 -5.48 -1.73
C GLU A 536 22.80 -6.16 -1.33
N PRO A 537 23.75 -6.36 -2.28
CA PRO A 537 25.04 -6.99 -1.99
C PRO A 537 25.84 -6.27 -0.90
N ALA A 538 25.69 -4.94 -0.80
CA ALA A 538 26.33 -4.13 0.23
C ALA A 538 25.87 -4.53 1.64
N ASN A 539 24.60 -4.94 1.78
CA ASN A 539 24.05 -5.37 3.04
C ASN A 539 24.57 -6.74 3.46
N ARG A 540 25.07 -7.61 2.58
CA ARG A 540 25.60 -8.94 2.98
C ARG A 540 26.60 -8.89 4.15
N TYR A 541 27.52 -7.93 4.15
CA TYR A 541 28.61 -7.84 5.12
C TYR A 541 28.42 -6.78 6.22
N ARG A 542 27.44 -5.88 6.08
CA ARG A 542 27.11 -4.88 7.10
C ARG A 542 26.50 -5.56 8.34
N MET A 543 26.79 -5.03 9.53
CA MET A 543 26.25 -5.58 10.79
C MET A 543 24.73 -5.40 10.92
N GLU A 544 24.19 -4.31 10.37
CA GLU A 544 22.76 -3.96 10.41
C GLU A 544 22.29 -3.48 9.04
N TYR A 545 20.97 -3.38 8.87
CA TYR A 545 20.33 -2.74 7.72
C TYR A 545 20.13 -1.25 8.03
N LYS A 546 21.10 -0.42 7.63
CA LYS A 546 21.09 1.02 7.94
C LYS A 546 19.85 1.73 7.40
N GLU A 547 19.40 1.32 6.22
CA GLU A 547 18.29 1.96 5.48
C GLU A 547 16.95 1.67 6.16
N LEU A 548 16.73 0.44 6.62
CA LEU A 548 15.57 0.11 7.46
C LEU A 548 15.56 0.92 8.76
N GLY A 549 16.73 1.10 9.39
CA GLY A 549 16.85 1.94 10.58
C GLY A 549 16.50 3.42 10.32
N LYS A 550 16.79 3.93 9.12
CA LYS A 550 16.45 5.30 8.70
C LYS A 550 14.98 5.46 8.32
N LEU A 551 14.40 4.49 7.61
CA LEU A 551 12.96 4.48 7.34
C LEU A 551 12.15 4.39 8.64
N ARG A 552 12.62 3.62 9.61
CA ARG A 552 12.02 3.57 10.95
C ARG A 552 12.06 4.95 11.63
N GLN A 553 13.18 5.67 11.52
CA GLN A 553 13.29 7.03 12.05
C GLN A 553 12.28 7.97 11.37
N ILE A 554 12.15 7.90 10.05
CA ILE A 554 11.19 8.70 9.29
C ILE A 554 9.75 8.38 9.71
N PHE A 555 9.39 7.10 9.86
CA PHE A 555 8.06 6.70 10.31
C PHE A 555 7.72 7.27 11.70
N PHE A 556 8.61 7.10 12.68
CA PHE A 556 8.36 7.60 14.04
C PHE A 556 8.45 9.12 14.18
N GLU A 557 9.01 9.83 13.19
CA GLU A 557 8.93 11.30 13.11
C GLU A 557 7.48 11.75 12.88
N HIS A 558 6.65 10.94 12.23
CA HIS A 558 5.22 11.23 11.97
C HIS A 558 4.30 10.78 13.10
N VAL A 559 4.76 9.89 14.00
CA VAL A 559 3.90 9.29 15.03
C VAL A 559 4.02 10.07 16.34
N GLU A 560 3.00 10.84 16.69
CA GLU A 560 2.98 11.62 17.94
C GLU A 560 2.81 10.76 19.20
N ASN A 561 2.02 9.68 19.11
CA ASN A 561 1.63 8.89 20.27
C ASN A 561 2.55 7.68 20.48
N THR A 562 3.07 7.50 21.70
CA THR A 562 3.82 6.29 22.06
C THR A 562 2.85 5.14 22.35
N PRO A 563 2.80 4.10 21.49
CA PRO A 563 1.76 3.11 21.63
C PRO A 563 2.17 2.10 22.72
N SER A 564 1.28 1.87 23.70
CA SER A 564 1.57 1.04 24.88
C SER A 564 0.94 -0.35 24.75
N ILE A 565 1.76 -1.40 24.89
CA ILE A 565 1.34 -2.80 24.79
C ILE A 565 0.32 -3.14 25.89
N GLU A 566 0.48 -2.61 27.10
CA GLU A 566 -0.40 -2.91 28.23
C GLU A 566 -1.84 -2.48 27.95
N LYS A 567 -2.04 -1.30 27.34
CA LYS A 567 -3.38 -0.84 26.94
C LYS A 567 -3.97 -1.72 25.84
N TYR A 568 -3.15 -2.15 24.88
CA TYR A 568 -3.59 -3.04 23.80
C TYR A 568 -4.05 -4.39 24.36
N VAL A 569 -3.26 -5.03 25.22
CA VAL A 569 -3.60 -6.33 25.82
C VAL A 569 -4.82 -6.20 26.74
N ALA A 570 -4.87 -5.15 27.57
CA ALA A 570 -6.00 -4.91 28.46
C ALA A 570 -7.32 -4.73 27.69
N PHE A 571 -7.29 -3.99 26.58
CA PHE A 571 -8.47 -3.76 25.75
C PHE A 571 -9.03 -5.05 25.11
N TYR A 572 -8.20 -6.07 24.86
CA TYR A 572 -8.61 -7.30 24.16
C TYR A 572 -8.66 -8.56 25.04
N LYS A 573 -8.49 -8.42 26.35
CA LYS A 573 -8.48 -9.53 27.32
C LYS A 573 -9.73 -10.43 27.27
N TRP A 574 -10.89 -9.86 26.98
CA TRP A 574 -12.20 -10.52 27.08
C TRP A 574 -12.54 -11.47 25.90
N LEU A 575 -11.71 -11.50 24.85
CA LEU A 575 -11.97 -12.24 23.61
C LEU A 575 -11.30 -13.62 23.54
N ASP A 576 -10.34 -13.95 24.43
CA ASP A 576 -9.38 -15.03 24.14
C ASP A 576 -9.93 -16.45 24.34
N SER A 577 -10.51 -16.75 25.50
CA SER A 577 -10.79 -18.14 25.91
C SER A 577 -11.93 -18.79 25.11
N SER A 578 -13.05 -18.11 24.93
CA SER A 578 -14.23 -18.65 24.21
C SER A 578 -14.01 -18.75 22.70
N ILE A 579 -13.29 -17.78 22.11
CA ILE A 579 -12.99 -17.78 20.67
C ILE A 579 -12.06 -18.93 20.31
N ASN A 580 -11.07 -19.22 21.15
CA ASN A 580 -10.12 -20.29 20.90
C ASN A 580 -10.81 -21.66 20.72
N THR A 581 -11.71 -22.04 21.64
CA THR A 581 -12.46 -23.32 21.53
C THR A 581 -13.35 -23.39 20.29
N MET A 582 -13.92 -22.26 19.86
CA MET A 582 -14.74 -22.21 18.65
C MET A 582 -13.87 -22.30 17.37
N LEU A 583 -12.72 -21.62 17.34
CA LEU A 583 -11.81 -21.66 16.19
C LEU A 583 -11.18 -23.06 16.04
N GLN A 584 -10.81 -23.73 17.14
CA GLN A 584 -10.29 -25.10 17.11
C GLN A 584 -11.25 -26.08 16.42
N GLN A 585 -12.57 -25.90 16.54
CA GLN A 585 -13.55 -26.76 15.87
C GLN A 585 -13.54 -26.62 14.34
N LEU A 586 -12.99 -25.52 13.81
CA LEU A 586 -12.88 -25.24 12.37
C LEU A 586 -11.55 -25.74 11.77
N VAL A 587 -10.54 -25.98 12.61
CA VAL A 587 -9.21 -26.47 12.18
C VAL A 587 -9.31 -27.91 11.66
N PRO A 588 -8.72 -28.23 10.49
CA PRO A 588 -8.61 -29.60 10.02
C PRO A 588 -7.70 -30.42 10.93
N ALA A 589 -8.09 -31.66 11.26
CA ALA A 589 -7.32 -32.52 12.16
C ALA A 589 -5.89 -32.84 11.67
N THR A 590 -5.62 -32.71 10.37
CA THR A 590 -4.30 -32.97 9.77
C THR A 590 -3.41 -31.72 9.71
N ALA A 591 -3.94 -30.53 9.99
CA ALA A 591 -3.18 -29.29 9.92
C ALA A 591 -2.29 -29.14 11.16
N HIS A 592 -1.04 -28.72 10.96
CA HIS A 592 -0.15 -28.36 12.06
C HIS A 592 -0.45 -26.93 12.50
N PHE A 593 -1.19 -26.79 13.60
CA PHE A 593 -1.83 -25.55 14.03
C PHE A 593 -1.48 -25.20 15.48
N SER A 594 -1.40 -23.92 15.83
CA SER A 594 -1.24 -23.48 17.23
C SER A 594 -2.49 -23.83 18.05
N GLU A 595 -2.34 -24.58 19.14
CA GLU A 595 -3.46 -24.98 19.99
C GLU A 595 -4.17 -23.80 20.67
N GLU A 596 -3.52 -22.64 20.78
CA GLU A 596 -4.07 -21.47 21.45
C GLU A 596 -3.95 -20.22 20.59
N LEU A 597 -4.92 -19.32 20.73
CA LEU A 597 -4.85 -17.95 20.24
C LEU A 597 -3.81 -17.20 21.09
N ARG A 598 -2.70 -16.79 20.46
CA ARG A 598 -1.58 -16.19 21.19
C ARG A 598 -1.56 -14.68 21.01
N THR A 599 -1.32 -13.96 22.09
CA THR A 599 -0.90 -12.56 22.01
C THR A 599 0.61 -12.53 21.81
N MET A 600 1.05 -12.09 20.64
CA MET A 600 2.45 -12.09 20.23
C MET A 600 3.10 -10.73 20.51
N VAL A 601 4.31 -10.77 21.05
CA VAL A 601 5.19 -9.60 21.19
C VAL A 601 6.39 -9.85 20.29
N GLU A 602 6.45 -9.13 19.19
CA GLU A 602 7.47 -9.26 18.15
C GLU A 602 8.03 -7.90 17.74
N SER A 603 9.14 -7.93 17.00
CA SER A 603 9.72 -6.74 16.39
C SER A 603 8.92 -6.37 15.15
N HIS A 604 8.77 -5.07 14.88
CA HIS A 604 8.09 -4.62 13.66
C HIS A 604 8.94 -4.87 12.41
N VAL A 605 8.33 -4.77 11.22
CA VAL A 605 8.96 -5.12 9.92
C VAL A 605 10.28 -4.39 9.64
N LEU A 606 10.40 -3.10 10.01
CA LEU A 606 11.64 -2.32 9.86
C LEU A 606 12.72 -2.60 10.91
N GLU A 607 12.46 -3.42 11.93
CA GLU A 607 13.40 -3.79 13.00
C GLU A 607 14.05 -5.15 12.79
N ARG A 608 13.96 -5.67 11.56
CA ARG A 608 14.41 -7.01 11.20
C ARG A 608 15.86 -7.26 11.63
N ASN A 609 16.04 -8.35 12.37
CA ASN A 609 17.36 -8.83 12.77
C ASN A 609 18.13 -9.40 11.57
N LYS A 610 19.45 -9.29 11.65
CA LYS A 610 20.35 -9.71 10.58
C LYS A 610 21.26 -10.83 11.01
N TYR A 611 21.42 -11.83 10.13
CA TYR A 611 22.48 -12.81 10.27
C TYR A 611 23.79 -12.25 9.72
N TRP A 612 24.78 -12.03 10.58
CA TRP A 612 26.05 -11.44 10.17
C TRP A 612 26.91 -12.44 9.40
N THR A 613 27.08 -12.20 8.09
CA THR A 613 28.13 -12.89 7.32
C THR A 613 29.42 -12.09 7.41
N LYS A 614 30.46 -12.70 8.00
CA LYS A 614 31.78 -12.06 8.09
C LYS A 614 32.40 -11.98 6.70
N PHE A 615 32.94 -10.81 6.35
CA PHE A 615 33.66 -10.66 5.09
C PHE A 615 34.87 -11.60 5.07
N PRO A 616 35.06 -12.42 4.02
CA PRO A 616 36.21 -13.30 3.92
C PRO A 616 37.48 -12.45 3.73
N THR A 617 38.20 -12.19 4.81
CA THR A 617 39.56 -11.63 4.76
C THR A 617 40.56 -12.70 4.31
N MET A 618 41.74 -12.31 3.86
CA MET A 618 42.82 -13.25 3.46
C MET A 618 43.25 -14.20 4.60
N GLU A 619 42.83 -13.93 5.84
CA GLU A 619 43.08 -14.77 7.02
C GLU A 619 42.06 -15.91 7.18
N PHE A 620 40.98 -15.94 6.39
CA PHE A 620 40.16 -17.14 6.26
C PHE A 620 40.98 -18.18 5.53
N LYS A 621 41.75 -18.94 6.32
CA LYS A 621 42.40 -20.16 5.88
C LYS A 621 41.33 -20.98 5.17
N GLN A 622 41.52 -21.23 3.88
CA GLN A 622 40.89 -22.39 3.25
C GLN A 622 41.13 -23.56 4.19
N GLU A 623 40.13 -24.41 4.38
CA GLU A 623 40.31 -25.65 5.15
C GLU A 623 41.63 -26.27 4.68
N PRO A 624 42.58 -26.54 5.60
CA PRO A 624 43.88 -27.05 5.21
C PRO A 624 43.61 -28.27 4.34
N PRO A 625 44.21 -28.36 3.13
CA PRO A 625 43.88 -29.44 2.21
C PRO A 625 43.99 -30.76 2.95
N GLU A 626 42.88 -31.49 3.05
CA GLU A 626 42.86 -32.78 3.72
C GLU A 626 43.78 -33.72 2.94
N GLY A 627 44.98 -33.93 3.47
CA GLY A 627 45.91 -34.91 2.96
C GLY A 627 45.39 -36.30 3.31
N ASN A 628 44.68 -36.94 2.39
CA ASN A 628 44.33 -38.35 2.54
C ASN A 628 45.63 -39.18 2.63
N ILE A 629 45.90 -39.79 3.79
CA ILE A 629 46.96 -40.79 3.92
C ILE A 629 46.53 -42.02 3.13
N ARG A 630 46.94 -42.07 1.87
CA ARG A 630 46.72 -43.21 0.99
C ARG A 630 47.70 -44.32 1.33
N GLY A 631 47.23 -45.57 1.36
CA GLY A 631 48.12 -46.71 1.58
C GLY A 631 49.17 -46.82 0.47
N ILE A 632 50.33 -47.43 0.74
CA ILE A 632 51.43 -47.60 -0.24
C ILE A 632 50.94 -48.14 -1.59
N ARG A 633 49.96 -49.07 -1.58
CA ARG A 633 49.40 -49.64 -2.81
C ARG A 633 48.62 -48.62 -3.66
N GLU A 634 47.98 -47.65 -3.04
CA GLU A 634 47.28 -46.57 -3.76
C GLU A 634 48.24 -45.51 -4.30
N MET A 635 49.37 -45.27 -3.63
CA MET A 635 50.40 -44.34 -4.11
C MET A 635 51.23 -44.90 -5.27
N VAL A 636 51.47 -46.21 -5.30
CA VAL A 636 52.21 -46.90 -6.37
C VAL A 636 51.29 -47.32 -7.53
N TYR A 637 49.97 -47.13 -7.40
CA TYR A 637 49.03 -47.47 -8.44
C TYR A 637 49.31 -46.67 -9.72
N ASN A 638 49.51 -47.39 -10.83
CA ASN A 638 49.89 -46.77 -12.09
C ASN A 638 48.68 -46.10 -12.76
N TRP A 639 48.44 -44.84 -12.41
CA TRP A 639 47.29 -44.06 -12.91
C TRP A 639 47.31 -43.85 -14.44
N LYS A 640 48.46 -44.02 -15.10
CA LYS A 640 48.55 -43.94 -16.57
C LYS A 640 47.86 -45.13 -17.25
N LEU A 641 47.91 -46.31 -16.63
CA LEU A 641 47.35 -47.57 -17.14
C LEU A 641 46.07 -48.02 -16.40
N GLY A 642 45.77 -47.45 -15.23
CA GLY A 642 44.66 -47.85 -14.35
C GLY A 642 43.56 -46.80 -14.16
N ARG A 643 43.44 -45.82 -15.06
CA ARG A 643 42.35 -44.83 -15.00
C ARG A 643 41.11 -45.31 -15.75
N ALA A 644 39.92 -44.97 -15.25
CA ALA A 644 38.69 -45.12 -16.02
C ALA A 644 38.79 -44.27 -17.30
N ARG A 645 38.72 -44.90 -18.47
CA ARG A 645 38.49 -44.21 -19.74
C ARG A 645 37.07 -44.50 -20.20
N ASN A 646 36.51 -43.61 -21.00
CA ASN A 646 35.13 -43.71 -21.51
C ASN A 646 34.87 -44.91 -22.45
N SER A 647 35.84 -45.83 -22.65
CA SER A 647 35.65 -47.05 -23.44
C SER A 647 35.37 -48.24 -22.51
N VAL A 648 34.29 -48.96 -22.78
CA VAL A 648 33.80 -50.12 -22.00
C VAL A 648 34.59 -51.41 -22.29
N ASP A 649 35.62 -51.35 -23.13
CA ASP A 649 36.38 -52.53 -23.56
C ASP A 649 37.35 -53.02 -22.45
N GLU A 650 37.09 -54.20 -21.90
CA GLU A 650 37.83 -54.78 -20.77
C GLU A 650 39.29 -55.09 -21.12
N THR A 651 39.58 -55.33 -22.40
CA THR A 651 40.90 -55.74 -22.88
C THR A 651 41.93 -54.61 -22.92
N MET A 652 41.49 -53.34 -22.97
CA MET A 652 42.38 -52.17 -23.03
C MET A 652 42.70 -51.58 -21.65
N ASN A 653 41.88 -51.84 -20.63
CA ASN A 653 42.01 -51.28 -19.27
C ASN A 653 42.00 -52.38 -18.19
N CYS A 654 42.76 -53.45 -18.40
CA CYS A 654 42.76 -54.64 -17.56
C CYS A 654 43.04 -54.32 -16.07
N LEU A 655 43.94 -53.38 -15.80
CA LEU A 655 44.33 -53.00 -14.44
C LEU A 655 43.22 -52.28 -13.67
N TRP A 656 42.41 -51.47 -14.37
CA TRP A 656 41.27 -50.78 -13.75
C TRP A 656 40.13 -51.76 -13.46
N TRP A 657 39.77 -52.60 -14.42
CA TRP A 657 38.73 -53.62 -14.24
C TRP A 657 39.08 -54.68 -13.19
N ALA A 658 40.37 -55.04 -13.07
CA ALA A 658 40.81 -56.00 -12.06
C ALA A 658 40.68 -55.47 -10.62
N GLU A 659 41.06 -54.22 -10.38
CA GLU A 659 41.24 -53.66 -9.02
C GLU A 659 40.20 -52.63 -8.58
N ARG A 660 39.55 -51.91 -9.51
CA ARG A 660 38.67 -50.75 -9.18
C ARG A 660 37.32 -50.71 -9.93
N GLY A 661 37.12 -51.51 -10.98
CA GLY A 661 35.83 -51.59 -11.66
C GLY A 661 34.74 -52.15 -10.76
N GLU A 662 33.59 -51.51 -10.72
CA GLU A 662 32.43 -51.99 -9.96
C GLU A 662 31.98 -53.35 -10.52
N ARG A 663 32.04 -54.39 -9.69
CA ARG A 663 31.52 -55.70 -10.04
C ARG A 663 30.04 -55.73 -9.71
N THR A 664 29.19 -55.78 -10.73
CA THR A 664 27.76 -55.94 -10.51
C THR A 664 27.49 -57.27 -9.78
N PRO A 665 26.60 -57.31 -8.76
CA PRO A 665 26.42 -58.49 -7.90
C PRO A 665 25.83 -59.72 -8.60
N ASP A 666 25.33 -59.57 -9.82
CA ASP A 666 24.39 -60.51 -10.46
C ASP A 666 25.03 -61.83 -10.95
N VAL A 667 26.37 -61.91 -10.99
CA VAL A 667 27.10 -63.10 -11.47
C VAL A 667 27.61 -63.99 -10.33
N LEU A 668 27.60 -63.51 -9.07
CA LEU A 668 28.06 -64.28 -7.91
C LEU A 668 26.98 -65.18 -7.28
N GLU A 669 25.70 -64.90 -7.50
CA GLU A 669 24.61 -65.78 -7.03
C GLU A 669 24.43 -67.04 -7.89
N THR A 670 24.74 -66.97 -9.19
CA THR A 670 24.64 -68.13 -10.10
C THR A 670 25.71 -69.19 -9.86
N ILE A 671 26.88 -68.82 -9.32
CA ILE A 671 27.96 -69.78 -8.99
C ILE A 671 27.75 -70.39 -7.59
N ARG A 672 27.08 -69.70 -6.65
CA ARG A 672 26.73 -70.27 -5.33
C ARG A 672 25.55 -71.24 -5.39
N GLN A 673 24.56 -71.02 -6.26
CA GLN A 673 23.43 -71.95 -6.40
C GLN A 673 23.77 -73.28 -7.11
N ARG A 674 24.88 -73.35 -7.85
CA ARG A 674 25.30 -74.60 -8.53
C ARG A 674 26.10 -75.57 -7.66
N LYS A 675 26.58 -75.16 -6.48
CA LYS A 675 27.33 -76.01 -5.53
C LYS A 675 26.49 -76.61 -4.38
N VAL A 676 25.20 -76.27 -4.29
CA VAL A 676 24.28 -76.79 -3.25
C VAL A 676 23.35 -77.89 -3.81
N ARG A 677 23.56 -78.34 -5.05
CA ARG A 677 22.79 -79.45 -5.65
C ARG A 677 23.56 -80.77 -5.79
N ASP A 678 24.80 -80.84 -5.29
CA ASP A 678 25.64 -82.07 -5.26
C ASP A 678 26.30 -82.28 -3.87
N ILE A 679 25.54 -82.07 -2.79
CA ILE A 679 25.76 -82.71 -1.47
C ILE A 679 24.43 -83.22 -0.96
#